data_AF-Q6BJJ6-F1
#
_entry.id   AF-Q6BJJ6-F1
#
_cell.length_a   1.000
_cell.length_b   1.000
_cell.length_c   1.000
_cell.angle_alpha   90.00
_cell.angle_beta   90.00
_cell.angle_gamma   90.00
#
_symmetry.space_group_name_H-M   'P 1'
#
loop_
_entity.id
_entity.type
_entity.pdbx_description
1 polymer ?
#
loop_
_entity_poly.entity_id
_entity_poly.type
_entity_poly.pdbx_seq_one_letter_code
_entity_poly.pdbx_strand_id
1 'polypeptide(L)'
;MLRYISNTPIIRRGIRHSFKGSLVLSFKNIHNSSINIPQFSVDDFLINESSLAHDQSHASGKENLISTETFISQFNSKTKIKAIENQIERLIEEKEFKTIWSIANLMKEYRIPPSNKLYIILLKACYLMNKPEATSLATRLYYEVMTLYEIKKGEQKITQDVHNGLAYFLLVSFQCCDDFTELITLKLLWENYIIDNVDKPIYELLYHSAYINTLLNTTQNQIAIDHFEKTFEELTQLDTVGNYHQFDRYDLLSTLPTIRILDIMASNKDCERLQKWLLIIHDEQRIQFNNKSNDCTIILNENNWLRYLNVGLLNNSYDLVKSIYDNFIMSGFSDGISTEDVLFRKDPTISSSFSGNVVLDSVNDETISQILHTFAINGDVNSTLALIESHYIHKTMKGEKALTKDLCLKIIESYCYHPDLQNNWSEDEIIISKNSNDESVRRVLDVLNSFVVKFDTDKNNNISYRDITDAMSFKFVNYKVYDKNIIKAKHKEFEISEKIKHPEDLDKVPGLPRKISNKNIESSYQGNILANLETLSRFILDHLEYLREKNYSKSTIILFVNCILNHTNLYQNFSGTVKALSTIHKIYPNMVTDYLNDDSINIILNSLANSNSAKISSFLLFKYLHKKKNVTHDHYRCFISAILRGDFHDCLQFFLYNYLVDYGGIIDPKIMQMLQSLPSDVIQSSASTSSLLTFIQDRTKIKSNQQVSNYPVISLDEINEFWRLMKLSHQEPYVGDANIAEFKRMYNHSFDVRDAHYLSYIFQLPVYDRVSLQ
;
A
#
# COMPACT_ATOMS: atom_id res chain seq x y z
N MET A 1 -28.16 15.03 21.16
CA MET A 1 -27.25 15.03 22.33
C MET A 1 -25.83 14.60 21.95
N LEU A 2 -25.59 13.40 21.41
CA LEU A 2 -24.27 12.85 21.00
C LEU A 2 -23.52 13.59 19.84
N ARG A 3 -23.74 14.90 19.66
CA ARG A 3 -22.98 15.79 18.76
C ARG A 3 -22.65 17.17 19.40
N TYR A 4 -22.94 17.35 20.68
CA TYR A 4 -22.80 18.65 21.38
C TYR A 4 -21.70 18.68 22.45
N ILE A 5 -20.87 17.62 22.53
CA ILE A 5 -19.85 17.42 23.57
C ILE A 5 -18.41 17.55 23.01
N SER A 6 -18.22 17.41 21.69
CA SER A 6 -16.91 17.42 21.04
C SER A 6 -16.33 18.82 20.74
N ASN A 7 -17.14 19.88 20.77
CA ASN A 7 -16.80 21.19 20.17
C ASN A 7 -16.86 22.36 21.17
N THR A 8 -16.38 22.19 22.40
CA THR A 8 -16.22 23.29 23.37
C THR A 8 -14.73 23.67 23.55
N PRO A 9 -14.26 24.83 23.02
CA PRO A 9 -12.91 25.30 23.28
C PRO A 9 -12.74 25.79 24.72
N ILE A 10 -11.51 25.76 25.24
CA ILE A 10 -11.17 26.18 26.61
C ILE A 10 -11.17 27.71 26.71
N ILE A 11 -12.35 28.31 26.95
CA ILE A 11 -12.48 29.75 27.19
C ILE A 11 -12.14 30.07 28.65
N ARG A 12 -10.89 30.44 28.92
CA ARG A 12 -10.46 30.99 30.23
C ARG A 12 -11.21 32.30 30.53
N ARG A 13 -12.24 32.26 31.39
CA ARG A 13 -12.89 33.46 31.95
C ARG A 13 -12.04 34.10 33.05
N GLY A 14 -11.10 34.95 32.65
CA GLY A 14 -10.44 35.86 33.59
C GLY A 14 -11.34 37.06 33.96
N ILE A 15 -11.69 37.21 35.24
CA ILE A 15 -12.23 38.45 35.80
C ILE A 15 -11.39 38.83 37.03
N ARG A 16 -10.78 40.01 37.00
CA ARG A 16 -10.03 40.59 38.13
C ARG A 16 -10.98 41.37 39.04
N HIS A 17 -10.69 41.39 40.34
CA HIS A 17 -10.86 42.61 41.15
C HIS A 17 -9.67 42.82 42.08
N SER A 18 -9.13 44.03 42.11
CA SER A 18 -7.97 44.48 42.91
C SER A 18 -8.43 45.17 44.20
N PHE A 19 -7.78 44.99 45.36
CA PHE A 19 -6.72 45.83 45.96
C PHE A 19 -6.60 45.46 47.47
N LYS A 20 -5.53 45.61 48.28
CA LYS A 20 -4.15 46.21 48.27
C LYS A 20 -3.23 45.25 49.07
N GLY A 21 -1.91 45.43 49.24
CA GLY A 21 -0.94 46.42 48.76
C GLY A 21 0.21 46.62 49.78
N SER A 22 1.44 46.88 49.29
CA SER A 22 2.72 46.86 50.06
C SER A 22 3.15 45.44 50.54
N LEU A 23 4.43 45.14 50.79
CA LEU A 23 5.64 45.97 50.95
C LEU A 23 6.82 45.44 50.09
N VAL A 24 7.88 46.24 49.94
CA VAL A 24 9.07 45.93 49.10
C VAL A 24 10.24 45.46 49.98
N LEU A 25 11.01 44.48 49.51
CA LEU A 25 12.47 44.38 49.73
C LEU A 25 13.13 43.40 48.74
N SER A 26 14.45 43.46 48.60
CA SER A 26 15.22 42.78 47.54
C SER A 26 16.54 42.20 48.07
N PHE A 27 17.00 41.08 47.48
CA PHE A 27 18.40 40.65 47.24
C PHE A 27 18.30 39.38 46.36
N LYS A 28 18.84 39.26 45.13
CA LYS A 28 20.20 39.43 44.56
C LYS A 28 21.17 38.27 44.91
N ASN A 29 21.48 37.49 43.87
CA ASN A 29 22.55 36.49 43.71
C ASN A 29 22.54 35.21 44.58
N ILE A 30 22.55 34.06 43.91
CA ILE A 30 23.70 33.13 43.86
C ILE A 30 23.60 32.29 42.56
N HIS A 31 24.74 31.86 42.02
CA HIS A 31 24.86 31.07 40.80
C HIS A 31 25.04 29.57 41.12
N ASN A 32 24.73 28.71 40.15
CA ASN A 32 25.16 27.31 40.04
C ASN A 32 24.69 26.32 41.14
N SER A 33 23.66 25.55 40.81
CA SER A 33 23.61 24.12 41.18
C SER A 33 22.97 23.32 40.03
N SER A 34 23.73 22.36 39.48
CA SER A 34 23.21 21.40 38.51
C SER A 34 22.26 20.44 39.22
N ILE A 35 21.02 20.35 38.75
CA ILE A 35 20.04 19.40 39.30
C ILE A 35 20.35 18.02 38.72
N ASN A 36 21.15 17.24 39.44
CA ASN A 36 21.20 15.79 39.24
C ASN A 36 19.81 15.23 39.57
N ILE A 37 19.20 14.53 38.61
CA ILE A 37 18.06 13.66 38.88
C ILE A 37 18.60 12.43 39.63
N PRO A 38 18.19 12.15 40.88
CA PRO A 38 18.68 10.97 41.56
C PRO A 38 17.99 9.72 41.00
N GLN A 39 18.75 8.82 40.40
CA GLN A 39 18.36 7.42 40.30
C GLN A 39 18.35 6.85 41.73
N PHE A 40 17.18 6.83 42.37
CA PHE A 40 17.01 6.20 43.68
C PHE A 40 17.04 4.67 43.51
N SER A 41 18.25 4.11 43.57
CA SER A 41 18.45 2.70 43.93
C SER A 41 17.78 2.41 45.27
N VAL A 42 17.23 1.20 45.42
CA VAL A 42 16.52 0.77 46.63
C VAL A 42 17.48 0.20 47.68
N ASP A 43 18.71 -0.17 47.28
CA ASP A 43 19.62 -0.98 48.10
C ASP A 43 20.42 -0.19 49.17
N ASP A 44 20.50 1.14 49.05
CA ASP A 44 21.39 2.02 49.84
C ASP A 44 20.95 2.26 51.31
N PHE A 45 19.93 1.55 51.82
CA PHE A 45 19.31 1.84 53.12
C PHE A 45 19.31 0.71 54.18
N LEU A 46 19.83 -0.49 53.90
CA LEU A 46 19.85 -1.60 54.88
C LEU A 46 21.16 -2.41 54.86
N ILE A 47 22.15 -1.98 55.64
CA ILE A 47 23.32 -2.79 56.01
C ILE A 47 23.47 -2.79 57.55
N ASN A 48 23.70 -3.99 58.11
CA ASN A 48 23.77 -4.36 59.54
C ASN A 48 22.38 -4.39 60.27
N GLU A 49 21.98 -5.45 60.99
CA GLU A 49 22.75 -6.55 61.61
C GLU A 49 22.14 -7.97 61.46
N SER A 50 23.03 -8.96 61.46
CA SER A 50 22.89 -10.32 62.04
C SER A 50 21.65 -11.22 61.78
N SER A 51 21.79 -12.09 60.78
CA SER A 51 21.86 -13.58 60.91
C SER A 51 20.71 -14.44 61.51
N LEU A 52 20.59 -15.66 60.94
CA LEU A 52 19.88 -16.87 61.42
C LEU A 52 18.34 -16.83 61.30
N ALA A 53 17.66 -17.87 60.80
CA ALA A 53 18.11 -19.14 60.22
C ALA A 53 17.11 -19.64 59.14
N HIS A 54 17.51 -20.65 58.36
CA HIS A 54 16.56 -21.44 57.56
C HIS A 54 15.60 -22.20 58.48
N ASP A 55 14.32 -22.24 58.10
CA ASP A 55 13.63 -23.53 57.96
C ASP A 55 12.50 -23.43 56.93
N GLN A 56 12.19 -24.54 56.26
CA GLN A 56 11.07 -24.64 55.30
C GLN A 56 9.95 -25.47 55.90
N SER A 57 8.72 -24.95 55.93
CA SER A 57 7.53 -25.76 56.19
C SER A 57 6.33 -25.32 55.34
N HIS A 58 5.84 -26.24 54.50
CA HIS A 58 4.55 -26.08 53.83
C HIS A 58 3.42 -26.32 54.85
N ALA A 59 2.91 -25.25 55.46
CA ALA A 59 1.69 -25.26 56.26
C ALA A 59 0.48 -24.78 55.43
N SER A 60 -0.74 -25.11 55.86
CA SER A 60 -1.93 -24.97 55.01
C SER A 60 -2.53 -23.55 55.03
N GLY A 61 -3.16 -23.15 53.92
CA GLY A 61 -3.82 -21.84 53.78
C GLY A 61 -5.01 -21.58 54.72
N LYS A 62 -5.37 -22.51 55.61
CA LYS A 62 -6.29 -22.27 56.74
C LYS A 62 -5.57 -21.85 58.02
N GLU A 63 -4.35 -22.35 58.25
CA GLU A 63 -3.55 -22.01 59.41
C GLU A 63 -3.00 -20.58 59.30
N ASN A 64 -2.65 -20.13 58.10
CA ASN A 64 -2.28 -18.73 57.83
C ASN A 64 -3.41 -17.74 58.12
N LEU A 65 -4.68 -18.10 57.85
CA LEU A 65 -5.83 -17.24 58.16
C LEU A 65 -6.01 -17.09 59.68
N ILE A 66 -5.98 -18.20 60.42
CA ILE A 66 -6.08 -18.22 61.89
C ILE A 66 -4.88 -17.50 62.54
N SER A 67 -3.68 -17.60 61.94
CA SER A 67 -2.50 -16.86 62.41
C SER A 67 -2.65 -15.35 62.15
N THR A 68 -3.25 -14.91 61.04
CA THR A 68 -3.55 -13.48 60.82
C THR A 68 -4.61 -12.91 61.78
N GLU A 69 -5.66 -13.67 62.14
CA GLU A 69 -6.65 -13.24 63.14
C GLU A 69 -6.03 -13.09 64.54
N THR A 70 -5.16 -14.02 64.92
CA THR A 70 -4.41 -13.94 66.19
C THR A 70 -3.32 -12.85 66.17
N PHE A 71 -2.69 -12.59 65.03
CA PHE A 71 -1.73 -11.49 64.85
C PHE A 71 -2.40 -10.11 64.96
N ILE A 72 -3.54 -9.90 64.29
CA ILE A 72 -4.28 -8.63 64.30
C ILE A 72 -4.85 -8.31 65.70
N SER A 73 -5.17 -9.32 66.52
CA SER A 73 -5.79 -9.11 67.83
C SER A 73 -4.82 -8.71 68.95
N GLN A 74 -3.54 -9.11 68.92
CA GLN A 74 -2.65 -9.06 70.10
C GLN A 74 -1.89 -7.75 70.40
N PHE A 75 -1.84 -6.76 69.49
CA PHE A 75 -0.96 -5.57 69.65
C PHE A 75 -1.66 -4.24 69.99
N ASN A 76 -0.88 -3.22 70.37
CA ASN A 76 -1.38 -1.87 70.68
C ASN A 76 -1.45 -0.93 69.45
N SER A 77 -2.32 0.07 69.51
CA SER A 77 -2.91 0.73 68.32
C SER A 77 -1.93 1.33 67.30
N LYS A 78 -0.86 2.01 67.72
CA LYS A 78 0.14 2.57 66.78
C LYS A 78 1.13 1.54 66.26
N THR A 79 1.46 0.51 67.03
CA THR A 79 2.33 -0.60 66.58
C THR A 79 1.61 -1.54 65.63
N LYS A 80 0.29 -1.75 65.78
CA LYS A 80 -0.53 -2.53 64.83
C LYS A 80 -0.32 -2.08 63.38
N ILE A 81 -0.44 -0.78 63.12
CA ILE A 81 -0.47 -0.26 61.75
C ILE A 81 0.87 -0.46 61.05
N LYS A 82 2.00 -0.13 61.71
CA LYS A 82 3.34 -0.32 61.10
C LYS A 82 3.68 -1.81 60.88
N ALA A 83 3.23 -2.70 61.75
CA ALA A 83 3.40 -4.14 61.55
C ALA A 83 2.62 -4.64 60.32
N ILE A 84 1.39 -4.16 60.12
CA ILE A 84 0.56 -4.49 58.96
C ILE A 84 1.10 -3.87 57.66
N GLU A 85 1.60 -2.63 57.70
CA GLU A 85 2.30 -1.99 56.56
C GLU A 85 3.47 -2.86 56.08
N ASN A 86 4.38 -3.21 56.99
CA ASN A 86 5.53 -4.06 56.67
C ASN A 86 5.12 -5.46 56.16
N GLN A 87 4.06 -6.06 56.73
CA GLN A 87 3.55 -7.36 56.28
C GLN A 87 2.98 -7.29 54.86
N ILE A 88 2.24 -6.23 54.53
CA ILE A 88 1.68 -6.05 53.18
C ILE A 88 2.77 -5.72 52.17
N GLU A 89 3.79 -4.92 52.55
CA GLU A 89 4.96 -4.67 51.69
C GLU A 89 5.67 -5.99 51.30
N ARG A 90 5.89 -6.90 52.27
CA ARG A 90 6.41 -8.24 52.00
C ARG A 90 5.49 -9.09 51.12
N LEU A 91 4.17 -9.08 51.37
CA LEU A 91 3.20 -9.84 50.55
C LEU A 91 3.09 -9.31 49.11
N ILE A 92 3.47 -8.04 48.85
CA ILE A 92 3.60 -7.50 47.47
C ILE A 92 4.81 -8.10 46.76
N GLU A 93 5.94 -8.25 47.46
CA GLU A 93 7.16 -8.89 46.93
C GLU A 93 6.92 -10.38 46.64
N GLU A 94 6.23 -11.07 47.55
CA GLU A 94 5.77 -12.47 47.41
C GLU A 94 4.57 -12.61 46.42
N LYS A 95 4.02 -11.50 45.91
CA LYS A 95 2.87 -11.41 44.98
C LYS A 95 1.57 -12.07 45.48
N GLU A 96 1.41 -12.19 46.79
CA GLU A 96 0.24 -12.78 47.46
C GLU A 96 -0.96 -11.81 47.57
N PHE A 97 -1.40 -11.25 46.44
CA PHE A 97 -2.45 -10.22 46.42
C PHE A 97 -3.77 -10.63 47.09
N LYS A 98 -4.12 -11.93 47.09
CA LYS A 98 -5.31 -12.44 47.80
C LYS A 98 -5.20 -12.23 49.32
N THR A 99 -4.04 -12.53 49.88
CA THR A 99 -3.72 -12.43 51.32
C THR A 99 -3.75 -10.97 51.79
N ILE A 100 -3.27 -10.05 50.95
CA ILE A 100 -3.37 -8.59 51.17
C ILE A 100 -4.84 -8.15 51.32
N TRP A 101 -5.71 -8.55 50.39
CA TRP A 101 -7.12 -8.12 50.45
C TRP A 101 -7.92 -8.74 51.60
N SER A 102 -7.58 -9.96 52.05
CA SER A 102 -8.15 -10.49 53.30
C SER A 102 -7.72 -9.70 54.53
N ILE A 103 -6.44 -9.28 54.62
CA ILE A 103 -5.96 -8.44 55.72
C ILE A 103 -6.67 -7.06 55.70
N ALA A 104 -6.82 -6.45 54.52
CA ALA A 104 -7.53 -5.18 54.37
C ALA A 104 -9.02 -5.26 54.77
N ASN A 105 -9.70 -6.36 54.44
CA ASN A 105 -11.08 -6.59 54.88
C ASN A 105 -11.19 -6.78 56.41
N LEU A 106 -10.30 -7.58 57.01
CA LEU A 106 -10.24 -7.75 58.47
C LEU A 106 -9.99 -6.42 59.19
N MET A 107 -9.11 -5.55 58.67
CA MET A 107 -8.92 -4.20 59.23
C MET A 107 -10.22 -3.37 59.22
N LYS A 108 -11.03 -3.49 58.17
CA LYS A 108 -12.32 -2.79 58.03
C LYS A 108 -13.37 -3.31 59.00
N GLU A 109 -13.43 -4.62 59.20
CA GLU A 109 -14.30 -5.28 60.19
C GLU A 109 -13.94 -4.89 61.63
N TYR A 110 -12.64 -4.94 61.97
CA TYR A 110 -12.11 -4.50 63.28
C TYR A 110 -12.00 -2.97 63.45
N ARG A 111 -12.48 -2.19 62.47
CA ARG A 111 -12.48 -0.71 62.46
C ARG A 111 -11.11 -0.07 62.76
N ILE A 112 -10.02 -0.70 62.31
CA ILE A 112 -8.67 -0.18 62.49
C ILE A 112 -8.48 0.98 61.50
N PRO A 113 -8.20 2.22 61.96
CA PRO A 113 -8.04 3.36 61.06
C PRO A 113 -6.77 3.19 60.20
N PRO A 114 -6.87 3.15 58.87
CA PRO A 114 -5.71 3.05 57.99
C PRO A 114 -4.85 4.31 58.01
N SER A 115 -3.56 4.16 57.73
CA SER A 115 -2.62 5.26 57.54
C SER A 115 -2.55 5.70 56.07
N ASN A 116 -2.04 6.92 55.85
CA ASN A 116 -1.77 7.43 54.52
C ASN A 116 -0.74 6.56 53.76
N LYS A 117 0.26 6.00 54.46
CA LYS A 117 1.26 5.08 53.87
C LYS A 117 0.59 3.77 53.43
N LEU A 118 -0.29 3.21 54.27
CA LEU A 118 -1.02 1.98 53.96
C LEU A 118 -1.86 2.12 52.69
N TYR A 119 -2.55 3.25 52.48
CA TYR A 119 -3.27 3.49 51.22
C TYR A 119 -2.34 3.57 49.99
N ILE A 120 -1.16 4.18 50.11
CA ILE A 120 -0.14 4.17 49.03
C ILE A 120 0.32 2.74 48.73
N ILE A 121 0.56 1.92 49.76
CA ILE A 121 0.95 0.50 49.63
C ILE A 121 -0.19 -0.31 48.95
N LEU A 122 -1.45 -0.09 49.32
CA LEU A 122 -2.61 -0.76 48.71
C LEU A 122 -2.83 -0.34 47.25
N LEU A 123 -2.59 0.92 46.90
CA LEU A 123 -2.61 1.36 45.49
C LEU A 123 -1.42 0.78 44.69
N LYS A 124 -0.23 0.68 45.29
CA LYS A 124 0.92 -0.06 44.72
C LYS A 124 0.57 -1.53 44.48
N ALA A 125 -0.21 -2.16 45.37
CA ALA A 125 -0.73 -3.51 45.16
C ALA A 125 -1.73 -3.59 43.99
N CYS A 126 -2.67 -2.64 43.87
CA CYS A 126 -3.57 -2.57 42.71
C CYS A 126 -2.81 -2.46 41.38
N TYR A 127 -1.80 -1.59 41.30
CA TYR A 127 -0.95 -1.48 40.11
C TYR A 127 -0.22 -2.79 39.80
N LEU A 128 0.46 -3.38 40.78
CA LEU A 128 1.26 -4.60 40.59
C LEU A 128 0.42 -5.87 40.35
N MET A 129 -0.90 -5.83 40.60
CA MET A 129 -1.82 -6.89 40.17
C MET A 129 -2.00 -6.95 38.65
N ASN A 130 -1.76 -5.85 37.91
CA ASN A 130 -1.84 -5.74 36.44
C ASN A 130 -3.13 -6.37 35.86
N LYS A 131 -4.28 -5.85 36.30
CA LYS A 131 -5.61 -6.42 36.02
C LYS A 131 -6.72 -5.35 35.99
N PRO A 132 -7.74 -5.50 35.13
CA PRO A 132 -8.81 -4.50 35.00
C PRO A 132 -9.67 -4.36 36.27
N GLU A 133 -9.88 -5.44 37.05
CA GLU A 133 -10.67 -5.33 38.29
C GLU A 133 -9.98 -4.43 39.33
N ALA A 134 -8.65 -4.30 39.26
CA ALA A 134 -7.85 -3.51 40.20
C ALA A 134 -8.01 -2.00 40.00
N THR A 135 -8.34 -1.51 38.80
CA THR A 135 -8.58 -0.08 38.53
C THR A 135 -9.81 0.43 39.28
N SER A 136 -10.89 -0.35 39.27
CA SER A 136 -12.12 -0.04 40.02
C SER A 136 -11.88 0.00 41.54
N LEU A 137 -10.95 -0.82 42.04
CA LEU A 137 -10.55 -0.88 43.44
C LEU A 137 -9.63 0.29 43.82
N ALA A 138 -8.65 0.62 42.96
CA ALA A 138 -7.76 1.76 43.14
C ALA A 138 -8.55 3.09 43.17
N THR A 139 -9.51 3.24 42.25
CA THR A 139 -10.41 4.39 42.18
C THR A 139 -11.24 4.55 43.45
N ARG A 140 -11.78 3.45 44.00
CA ARG A 140 -12.50 3.45 45.29
C ARG A 140 -11.60 3.80 46.47
N LEU A 141 -10.40 3.22 46.53
CA LEU A 141 -9.42 3.51 47.59
C LEU A 141 -9.03 5.00 47.58
N TYR A 142 -8.73 5.57 46.41
CA TYR A 142 -8.40 6.98 46.28
C TYR A 142 -9.57 7.90 46.71
N TYR A 143 -10.80 7.54 46.35
CA TYR A 143 -11.99 8.31 46.76
C TYR A 143 -12.30 8.19 48.27
N GLU A 144 -12.13 7.00 48.86
CA GLU A 144 -12.24 6.78 50.32
C GLU A 144 -11.21 7.65 51.07
N VAL A 145 -9.98 7.70 50.56
CA VAL A 145 -8.90 8.56 51.09
C VAL A 145 -9.27 10.05 51.02
N MET A 146 -9.66 10.56 49.85
CA MET A 146 -9.97 11.98 49.69
C MET A 146 -11.18 12.43 50.51
N THR A 147 -12.24 11.62 50.57
CA THR A 147 -13.41 11.92 51.41
C THR A 147 -13.10 11.88 52.90
N LEU A 148 -12.26 10.94 53.36
CA LEU A 148 -11.76 10.93 54.75
C LEU A 148 -10.96 12.19 55.10
N TYR A 149 -10.20 12.75 54.15
CA TYR A 149 -9.50 14.02 54.36
C TYR A 149 -10.44 15.23 54.37
N GLU A 150 -11.45 15.26 53.48
CA GLU A 150 -12.46 16.32 53.48
C GLU A 150 -13.19 16.42 54.83
N ILE A 151 -13.58 15.27 55.40
CA ILE A 151 -14.24 15.18 56.70
C ILE A 151 -13.29 15.60 57.85
N LYS A 152 -11.97 15.38 57.70
CA LYS A 152 -10.94 15.69 58.70
C LYS A 152 -10.24 17.05 58.53
N LYS A 153 -10.82 17.98 57.76
CA LYS A 153 -10.24 19.30 57.37
C LYS A 153 -9.72 20.23 58.49
N GLY A 154 -9.77 19.83 59.77
CA GLY A 154 -9.20 20.56 60.92
C GLY A 154 -7.96 19.95 61.60
N GLU A 155 -7.70 18.64 61.52
CA GLU A 155 -6.76 17.97 62.47
C GLU A 155 -5.52 17.31 61.85
N GLN A 156 -5.54 16.90 60.58
CA GLN A 156 -4.38 16.30 59.91
C GLN A 156 -4.23 16.85 58.49
N LYS A 157 -3.17 17.64 58.26
CA LYS A 157 -2.75 18.00 56.90
C LYS A 157 -2.00 16.84 56.27
N ILE A 158 -2.31 16.60 55.01
CA ILE A 158 -1.63 15.66 54.12
C ILE A 158 -0.33 16.32 53.66
N THR A 159 0.78 15.59 53.55
CA THR A 159 1.99 16.12 52.91
C THR A 159 1.90 15.99 51.40
N GLN A 160 2.61 16.87 50.68
CA GLN A 160 2.64 16.87 49.21
C GLN A 160 3.07 15.50 48.66
N ASP A 161 4.07 14.87 49.29
CA ASP A 161 4.60 13.55 48.93
C ASP A 161 3.53 12.44 49.01
N VAL A 162 2.55 12.58 49.90
CA VAL A 162 1.45 11.63 50.04
C VAL A 162 0.43 11.80 48.91
N HIS A 163 0.05 13.03 48.56
CA HIS A 163 -0.78 13.27 47.37
C HIS A 163 -0.10 12.74 46.10
N ASN A 164 1.19 13.08 45.93
CA ASN A 164 2.04 12.62 44.85
C ASN A 164 2.12 11.08 44.75
N GLY A 165 2.27 10.38 45.87
CA GLY A 165 2.31 8.90 45.91
C GLY A 165 0.95 8.27 45.60
N LEU A 166 -0.13 8.81 46.15
CA LEU A 166 -1.51 8.33 45.89
C LEU A 166 -1.90 8.55 44.42
N ALA A 167 -1.62 9.73 43.87
CA ALA A 167 -1.89 10.07 42.47
C ALA A 167 -1.06 9.20 41.51
N TYR A 168 0.22 8.95 41.81
CA TYR A 168 1.08 8.09 40.98
C TYR A 168 0.47 6.71 40.79
N PHE A 169 0.23 5.97 41.89
CA PHE A 169 -0.26 4.60 41.79
C PHE A 169 -1.71 4.51 41.29
N LEU A 170 -2.54 5.53 41.49
CA LEU A 170 -3.85 5.62 40.82
C LEU A 170 -3.67 5.71 39.29
N LEU A 171 -2.95 6.73 38.80
CA LEU A 171 -2.83 6.99 37.36
C LEU A 171 -2.16 5.83 36.61
N VAL A 172 -1.14 5.20 37.21
CA VAL A 172 -0.47 4.05 36.59
C VAL A 172 -1.37 2.80 36.61
N SER A 173 -2.26 2.62 37.60
CA SER A 173 -3.25 1.51 37.59
C SER A 173 -4.20 1.57 36.39
N PHE A 174 -4.53 2.77 35.89
CA PHE A 174 -5.40 2.94 34.72
C PHE A 174 -4.80 2.44 33.39
N GLN A 175 -3.49 2.12 33.34
CA GLN A 175 -2.89 1.47 32.16
C GLN A 175 -3.58 0.13 31.81
N CYS A 176 -4.14 -0.54 32.81
CA CYS A 176 -4.82 -1.83 32.73
C CYS A 176 -6.35 -1.72 32.71
N CYS A 177 -6.92 -0.52 32.53
CA CYS A 177 -8.37 -0.31 32.55
C CYS A 177 -9.02 -0.73 31.23
N ASP A 178 -10.02 -1.61 31.29
CA ASP A 178 -10.80 -2.11 30.14
C ASP A 178 -12.23 -1.50 30.08
N ASP A 179 -12.58 -0.56 30.97
CA ASP A 179 -13.91 0.07 31.03
C ASP A 179 -13.84 1.57 30.71
N PHE A 180 -14.43 1.94 29.56
CA PHE A 180 -14.49 3.33 29.09
C PHE A 180 -15.22 4.28 30.07
N THR A 181 -16.12 3.77 30.90
CA THR A 181 -16.86 4.60 31.86
C THR A 181 -15.99 5.08 33.02
N GLU A 182 -14.93 4.34 33.38
CA GLU A 182 -13.99 4.77 34.42
C GLU A 182 -13.20 6.03 34.00
N LEU A 183 -13.09 6.35 32.71
CA LEU A 183 -12.54 7.63 32.24
C LEU A 183 -13.32 8.85 32.73
N ILE A 184 -14.63 8.72 32.94
CA ILE A 184 -15.46 9.80 33.50
C ILE A 184 -15.09 10.02 34.97
N THR A 185 -14.89 8.93 35.72
CA THR A 185 -14.45 8.98 37.12
C THR A 185 -13.02 9.50 37.25
N LEU A 186 -12.11 9.06 36.37
CA LEU A 186 -10.73 9.55 36.30
C LEU A 186 -10.69 11.06 36.03
N LYS A 187 -11.49 11.55 35.08
CA LYS A 187 -11.62 12.98 34.81
C LYS A 187 -12.16 13.75 36.03
N LEU A 188 -13.20 13.24 36.69
CA LEU A 188 -13.75 13.87 37.90
C LEU A 188 -12.75 13.89 39.07
N LEU A 189 -11.93 12.84 39.23
CA LEU A 189 -10.84 12.83 40.20
C LEU A 189 -9.75 13.85 39.83
N TRP A 190 -9.41 13.96 38.54
CA TRP A 190 -8.44 14.94 38.05
C TRP A 190 -8.87 16.38 38.34
N GLU A 191 -10.07 16.77 37.88
CA GLU A 191 -10.61 18.13 38.00
C GLU A 191 -10.92 18.57 39.45
N ASN A 192 -11.23 17.65 40.38
CA ASN A 192 -11.62 18.01 41.75
C ASN A 192 -10.56 17.72 42.82
N TYR A 193 -9.60 16.82 42.58
CA TYR A 193 -8.67 16.35 43.63
C TYR A 193 -7.20 16.28 43.23
N ILE A 194 -6.85 16.08 41.96
CA ILE A 194 -5.44 15.90 41.55
C ILE A 194 -4.83 17.24 41.12
N ILE A 195 -5.48 17.99 40.23
CA ILE A 195 -4.88 19.16 39.56
C ILE A 195 -4.44 20.28 40.54
N ASP A 196 -5.20 20.52 41.62
CA ASP A 196 -4.91 21.55 42.63
C ASP A 196 -3.93 21.08 43.73
N ASN A 197 -3.61 19.78 43.82
CA ASN A 197 -2.88 19.17 44.94
C ASN A 197 -1.59 18.43 44.52
N VAL A 198 -1.03 18.74 43.35
CA VAL A 198 0.17 18.08 42.80
C VAL A 198 1.25 19.11 42.44
N ASP A 199 2.51 18.77 42.68
CA ASP A 199 3.66 19.69 42.60
C ASP A 199 4.47 19.62 41.29
N LYS A 200 4.20 18.64 40.42
CA LYS A 200 5.02 18.32 39.24
C LYS A 200 4.17 18.09 38.00
N PRO A 201 4.61 18.53 36.81
CA PRO A 201 3.85 18.37 35.56
C PRO A 201 3.76 16.90 35.12
N ILE A 202 4.70 16.03 35.53
CA ILE A 202 4.74 14.61 35.14
C ILE A 202 3.43 13.86 35.43
N TYR A 203 2.63 14.32 36.40
CA TYR A 203 1.32 13.74 36.70
C TYR A 203 0.25 14.07 35.67
N GLU A 204 0.34 15.21 34.99
CA GLU A 204 -0.52 15.54 33.84
C GLU A 204 -0.18 14.62 32.66
N LEU A 205 1.11 14.43 32.39
CA LEU A 205 1.60 13.48 31.39
C LEU A 205 1.17 12.03 31.70
N LEU A 206 1.19 11.61 32.97
CA LEU A 206 0.64 10.33 33.43
C LEU A 206 -0.88 10.25 33.31
N TYR A 207 -1.63 11.33 33.54
CA TYR A 207 -3.08 11.39 33.33
C TYR A 207 -3.44 11.22 31.85
N HIS A 208 -2.73 11.91 30.94
CA HIS A 208 -2.91 11.71 29.50
C HIS A 208 -2.50 10.29 29.06
N SER A 209 -1.40 9.75 29.59
CA SER A 209 -0.98 8.36 29.34
C SER A 209 -2.02 7.35 29.81
N ALA A 210 -2.62 7.53 31.00
CA ALA A 210 -3.72 6.73 31.51
C ALA A 210 -4.98 6.81 30.62
N TYR A 211 -5.36 8.03 30.22
CA TYR A 211 -6.51 8.29 29.35
C TYR A 211 -6.37 7.57 28.00
N ILE A 212 -5.20 7.68 27.36
CA ILE A 212 -4.91 7.02 26.08
C ILE A 212 -4.90 5.50 26.25
N ASN A 213 -4.22 4.95 27.26
CA ASN A 213 -4.18 3.49 27.46
C ASN A 213 -5.58 2.89 27.63
N THR A 214 -6.47 3.53 28.40
CA THR A 214 -7.87 3.08 28.56
C THR A 214 -8.64 3.15 27.23
N LEU A 215 -8.45 4.18 26.40
CA LEU A 215 -9.05 4.26 25.07
C LEU A 215 -8.56 3.14 24.13
N LEU A 216 -7.28 2.76 24.21
CA LEU A 216 -6.72 1.66 23.42
C LEU A 216 -7.25 0.30 23.88
N ASN A 217 -7.30 0.06 25.19
CA ASN A 217 -7.85 -1.17 25.77
C ASN A 217 -9.34 -1.33 25.41
N THR A 218 -10.11 -0.25 25.41
CA THR A 218 -11.53 -0.21 25.03
C THR A 218 -11.77 -0.16 23.51
N THR A 219 -10.73 -0.37 22.69
CA THR A 219 -10.75 -0.37 21.20
C THR A 219 -11.19 0.93 20.52
N GLN A 220 -11.19 2.06 21.23
CA GLN A 220 -11.52 3.40 20.70
C GLN A 220 -10.32 4.02 19.95
N ASN A 221 -9.71 3.23 19.05
CA ASN A 221 -8.41 3.47 18.42
C ASN A 221 -8.27 4.87 17.80
N GLN A 222 -9.29 5.33 17.05
CA GLN A 222 -9.28 6.65 16.40
C GLN A 222 -9.24 7.78 17.44
N ILE A 223 -10.07 7.68 18.49
CA ILE A 223 -10.15 8.70 19.55
C ILE A 223 -8.83 8.72 20.35
N ALA A 224 -8.20 7.57 20.56
CA ALA A 224 -6.90 7.46 21.21
C ALA A 224 -5.78 8.12 20.39
N ILE A 225 -5.77 7.93 19.07
CA ILE A 225 -4.82 8.58 18.15
C ILE A 225 -5.05 10.09 18.17
N ASP A 226 -6.28 10.55 17.93
CA ASP A 226 -6.58 11.98 17.83
C ASP A 226 -6.34 12.72 19.17
N HIS A 227 -6.53 12.04 20.31
CA HIS A 227 -6.17 12.55 21.65
C HIS A 227 -4.66 12.55 21.88
N PHE A 228 -3.91 11.55 21.38
CA PHE A 228 -2.44 11.51 21.44
C PHE A 228 -1.83 12.65 20.62
N GLU A 229 -2.26 12.86 19.36
CA GLU A 229 -1.78 13.96 18.51
C GLU A 229 -2.05 15.31 19.19
N LYS A 230 -3.28 15.53 19.67
CA LYS A 230 -3.68 16.74 20.39
C LYS A 230 -2.87 16.96 21.67
N THR A 231 -2.61 15.92 22.46
CA THR A 231 -1.82 16.00 23.70
C THR A 231 -0.39 16.42 23.40
N PHE A 232 0.22 15.85 22.36
CA PHE A 232 1.57 16.23 21.92
C PHE A 232 1.61 17.70 21.49
N GLU A 233 0.64 18.16 20.71
CA GLU A 233 0.57 19.57 20.28
C GLU A 233 0.35 20.53 21.47
N GLU A 234 -0.61 20.26 22.36
CA GLU A 234 -0.92 21.14 23.50
C GLU A 234 0.24 21.25 24.50
N LEU A 235 1.01 20.17 24.73
CA LEU A 235 2.14 20.15 25.67
C LEU A 235 3.50 20.55 25.03
N THR A 236 3.54 20.83 23.73
CA THR A 236 4.77 21.28 23.03
C THR A 236 4.65 22.67 22.38
N GLN A 237 3.48 23.30 22.40
CA GLN A 237 3.27 24.66 21.89
C GLN A 237 3.93 25.72 22.78
N LEU A 238 4.89 26.44 22.19
CA LEU A 238 5.47 27.66 22.76
C LEU A 238 4.57 28.87 22.46
N ASP A 239 3.68 29.30 23.39
CA ASP A 239 3.50 30.76 23.58
C ASP A 239 2.76 31.33 24.82
N THR A 240 3.17 32.56 25.16
CA THR A 240 2.46 33.69 25.79
C THR A 240 1.93 33.74 27.24
N VAL A 241 1.51 32.69 27.96
CA VAL A 241 0.80 32.90 29.28
C VAL A 241 1.38 32.17 30.50
N GLY A 242 2.66 32.46 30.80
CA GLY A 242 3.13 32.81 32.16
C GLY A 242 3.16 31.77 33.28
N ASN A 243 2.50 30.62 33.16
CA ASN A 243 2.47 29.56 34.17
C ASN A 243 3.00 28.23 33.61
N TYR A 244 4.24 27.93 33.96
CA TYR A 244 4.79 26.61 34.31
C TYR A 244 4.75 25.43 33.30
N HIS A 245 5.95 24.87 33.09
CA HIS A 245 6.27 23.55 32.53
C HIS A 245 6.13 23.35 31.01
N GLN A 246 7.24 23.61 30.30
CA GLN A 246 7.53 23.00 29.00
C GLN A 246 8.12 21.60 29.23
N PHE A 247 7.63 20.59 28.51
CA PHE A 247 8.27 19.27 28.43
C PHE A 247 9.33 19.22 27.33
N ASP A 248 10.38 18.42 27.54
CA ASP A 248 11.21 17.92 26.45
C ASP A 248 10.34 16.97 25.60
N ARG A 249 10.37 17.11 24.27
CA ARG A 249 9.52 16.32 23.36
C ARG A 249 9.80 14.83 23.48
N TYR A 250 11.06 14.48 23.73
CA TYR A 250 11.47 13.09 23.93
C TYR A 250 10.91 12.51 25.24
N ASP A 251 10.99 13.26 26.34
CA ASP A 251 10.45 12.82 27.65
C ASP A 251 8.94 12.54 27.54
N LEU A 252 8.21 13.39 26.80
CA LEU A 252 6.79 13.21 26.49
C LEU A 252 6.55 11.96 25.64
N LEU A 253 7.31 11.75 24.56
CA LEU A 253 7.20 10.56 23.70
C LEU A 253 7.56 9.25 24.42
N SER A 254 8.44 9.30 25.43
CA SER A 254 8.85 8.13 26.23
C SER A 254 7.82 7.73 27.31
N THR A 255 7.00 8.68 27.77
CA THR A 255 6.01 8.48 28.86
C THR A 255 4.60 8.17 28.34
N LEU A 256 4.26 8.64 27.14
CA LEU A 256 3.03 8.26 26.44
C LEU A 256 3.13 6.84 25.84
N PRO A 257 2.01 6.14 25.58
CA PRO A 257 2.02 4.78 25.01
C PRO A 257 2.33 4.76 23.49
N THR A 258 3.36 5.49 23.08
CA THR A 258 3.72 5.82 21.70
C THR A 258 3.84 4.58 20.80
N ILE A 259 4.52 3.51 21.26
CA ILE A 259 4.65 2.26 20.48
C ILE A 259 3.27 1.60 20.27
N ARG A 260 2.39 1.59 21.29
CA ARG A 260 1.02 1.05 21.13
C ARG A 260 0.20 1.83 20.11
N ILE A 261 0.41 3.15 20.02
CA ILE A 261 -0.23 4.02 19.03
C ILE A 261 0.26 3.71 17.61
N LEU A 262 1.59 3.60 17.40
CA LEU A 262 2.18 3.22 16.11
C LEU A 262 1.71 1.83 15.66
N ASP A 263 1.66 0.85 16.57
CA ASP A 263 1.18 -0.51 16.31
C ASP A 263 -0.28 -0.53 15.82
N ILE A 264 -1.10 0.38 16.32
CA ILE A 264 -2.51 0.52 15.96
C ILE A 264 -2.68 1.32 14.66
N MET A 265 -1.87 2.33 14.40
CA MET A 265 -1.78 2.96 13.06
C MET A 265 -1.40 1.92 12.00
N ALA A 266 -0.37 1.11 12.27
CA ALA A 266 0.09 0.03 11.41
C ALA A 266 -0.98 -1.05 11.19
N SER A 267 -1.69 -1.45 12.24
CA SER A 267 -2.81 -2.42 12.16
C SER A 267 -4.01 -1.87 11.38
N ASN A 268 -4.29 -0.57 11.50
CA ASN A 268 -5.32 0.14 10.74
C ASN A 268 -4.91 0.46 9.29
N LYS A 269 -3.65 0.18 8.90
CA LYS A 269 -3.02 0.56 7.62
C LYS A 269 -2.91 2.07 7.35
N ASP A 270 -2.92 2.88 8.41
CA ASP A 270 -2.76 4.34 8.33
C ASP A 270 -1.29 4.71 8.11
N CYS A 271 -0.84 4.56 6.86
CA CYS A 271 0.57 4.70 6.50
C CYS A 271 1.05 6.16 6.54
N GLU A 272 0.16 7.13 6.27
CA GLU A 272 0.46 8.57 6.31
C GLU A 272 0.72 9.05 7.75
N ARG A 273 -0.17 8.74 8.70
CA ARG A 273 0.07 9.07 10.12
C ARG A 273 1.26 8.30 10.68
N LEU A 274 1.40 7.02 10.33
CA LEU A 274 2.55 6.21 10.76
C LEU A 274 3.88 6.80 10.30
N GLN A 275 4.00 7.24 9.03
CA GLN A 275 5.19 7.92 8.51
C GLN A 275 5.49 9.21 9.27
N LYS A 276 4.49 10.10 9.43
CA LYS A 276 4.61 11.37 10.17
C LYS A 276 5.21 11.14 11.56
N TRP A 277 4.68 10.18 12.31
CA TRP A 277 5.11 9.92 13.68
C TRP A 277 6.46 9.22 13.77
N LEU A 278 6.79 8.31 12.84
CA LEU A 278 8.12 7.68 12.80
C LEU A 278 9.25 8.70 12.59
N LEU A 279 9.05 9.68 11.70
CA LEU A 279 10.03 10.76 11.48
C LEU A 279 10.20 11.64 12.73
N ILE A 280 9.11 12.07 13.36
CA ILE A 280 9.15 12.87 14.60
C ILE A 280 9.91 12.12 15.71
N ILE A 281 9.61 10.84 15.93
CA ILE A 281 10.25 10.06 17.00
C ILE A 281 11.73 9.80 16.69
N HIS A 282 12.08 9.54 15.42
CA HIS A 282 13.46 9.37 14.97
C HIS A 282 14.31 10.63 15.24
N ASP A 283 13.81 11.80 14.83
CA ASP A 283 14.58 13.04 14.92
C ASP A 283 14.77 13.48 16.37
N GLU A 284 13.73 13.42 17.21
CA GLU A 284 13.85 13.73 18.64
C GLU A 284 14.76 12.71 19.37
N GLN A 285 14.70 11.42 19.03
CA GLN A 285 15.62 10.40 19.57
C GLN A 285 17.08 10.69 19.16
N ARG A 286 17.32 11.08 17.90
CA ARG A 286 18.65 11.47 17.38
C ARG A 286 19.18 12.74 18.06
N ILE A 287 18.31 13.72 18.34
CA ILE A 287 18.67 14.95 19.06
C ILE A 287 19.13 14.64 20.49
N GLN A 288 18.48 13.72 21.20
CA GLN A 288 18.90 13.34 22.55
C GLN A 288 20.22 12.59 22.58
N PHE A 289 20.43 11.62 21.68
CA PHE A 289 21.70 10.86 21.61
C PHE A 289 22.92 11.75 21.33
N ASN A 290 22.75 12.88 20.66
CA ASN A 290 23.81 13.86 20.45
C ASN A 290 24.07 14.79 21.66
N ASN A 291 23.12 14.90 22.60
CA ASN A 291 23.10 15.92 23.65
C ASN A 291 23.22 15.39 25.09
N LYS A 292 22.86 14.12 25.37
CA LYS A 292 22.90 13.50 26.70
C LYS A 292 23.66 12.16 26.65
N SER A 293 24.58 11.93 27.58
CA SER A 293 25.41 10.72 27.61
C SER A 293 24.70 9.52 28.24
N ASN A 294 24.74 8.38 27.53
CA ASN A 294 24.49 7.00 27.98
C ASN A 294 23.08 6.60 28.46
N ASP A 295 22.37 7.43 29.22
CA ASP A 295 21.09 7.03 29.88
C ASP A 295 19.83 7.32 29.03
N CYS A 296 19.88 7.02 27.72
CA CYS A 296 18.80 7.34 26.78
C CYS A 296 17.91 6.11 26.46
N THR A 297 16.62 6.19 26.78
CA THR A 297 15.63 5.09 26.62
C THR A 297 15.15 4.94 25.18
N ILE A 298 15.76 4.03 24.41
CA ILE A 298 15.41 3.74 23.01
C ILE A 298 13.90 3.50 22.84
N ILE A 299 13.22 4.38 22.09
CA ILE A 299 11.78 4.32 21.80
C ILE A 299 11.54 3.46 20.55
N LEU A 300 12.34 3.67 19.50
CA LEU A 300 12.31 2.87 18.27
C LEU A 300 13.54 1.94 18.23
N ASN A 301 13.28 0.64 18.36
CA ASN A 301 14.25 -0.44 18.15
C ASN A 301 14.16 -1.00 16.71
N GLU A 302 15.12 -1.84 16.32
CA GLU A 302 15.19 -2.45 14.97
C GLU A 302 13.92 -3.25 14.61
N ASN A 303 13.36 -3.99 15.56
CA ASN A 303 12.15 -4.78 15.37
C ASN A 303 10.93 -3.91 15.04
N ASN A 304 10.83 -2.70 15.61
CA ASN A 304 9.79 -1.73 15.26
C ASN A 304 9.94 -1.26 13.81
N TRP A 305 11.14 -0.85 13.40
CA TRP A 305 11.42 -0.42 12.03
C TRP A 305 11.12 -1.51 10.99
N LEU A 306 11.61 -2.74 11.20
CA LEU A 306 11.34 -3.87 10.31
C LEU A 306 9.84 -4.22 10.24
N ARG A 307 9.12 -4.11 11.36
CA ARG A 307 7.66 -4.33 11.42
C ARG A 307 6.89 -3.29 10.62
N TYR A 308 7.23 -2.00 10.73
CA TYR A 308 6.56 -0.95 9.96
C TYR A 308 6.98 -0.96 8.48
N LEU A 309 8.21 -1.37 8.16
CA LEU A 309 8.65 -1.62 6.78
C LEU A 309 7.78 -2.67 6.09
N ASN A 310 7.56 -3.81 6.76
CA ASN A 310 6.68 -4.86 6.24
C ASN A 310 5.24 -4.36 5.98
N VAL A 311 4.72 -3.46 6.84
CA VAL A 311 3.39 -2.84 6.62
C VAL A 311 3.41 -1.86 5.43
N GLY A 312 4.49 -1.09 5.25
CA GLY A 312 4.69 -0.24 4.08
C GLY A 312 4.74 -1.04 2.77
N LEU A 313 5.53 -2.12 2.74
CA LEU A 313 5.66 -3.01 1.58
C LEU A 313 4.34 -3.73 1.25
N LEU A 314 3.64 -4.30 2.25
CA LEU A 314 2.34 -4.97 2.07
C LEU A 314 1.21 -4.05 1.59
N ASN A 315 1.35 -2.73 1.77
CA ASN A 315 0.41 -1.72 1.28
C ASN A 315 0.93 -0.94 0.06
N ASN A 316 2.15 -1.24 -0.44
CA ASN A 316 2.91 -0.46 -1.42
C ASN A 316 2.91 1.06 -1.14
N SER A 317 3.09 1.44 0.13
CA SER A 317 3.18 2.85 0.56
C SER A 317 4.60 3.37 0.39
N TYR A 318 4.85 3.99 -0.77
CA TYR A 318 6.17 4.53 -1.15
C TYR A 318 6.75 5.49 -0.10
N ASP A 319 5.99 6.46 0.40
CA ASP A 319 6.51 7.49 1.30
C ASP A 319 6.94 6.90 2.66
N LEU A 320 6.20 5.90 3.16
CA LEU A 320 6.57 5.14 4.36
C LEU A 320 7.81 4.26 4.11
N VAL A 321 7.84 3.49 3.02
CA VAL A 321 8.96 2.61 2.67
C VAL A 321 10.24 3.42 2.45
N LYS A 322 10.15 4.56 1.77
CA LYS A 322 11.27 5.49 1.54
C LYS A 322 11.75 6.13 2.83
N SER A 323 10.84 6.63 3.68
CA SER A 323 11.20 7.22 4.98
C SER A 323 11.96 6.23 5.88
N ILE A 324 11.60 4.94 5.83
CA ILE A 324 12.32 3.88 6.55
C ILE A 324 13.65 3.53 5.86
N TYR A 325 13.68 3.43 4.53
CA TYR A 325 14.93 3.18 3.80
C TYR A 325 15.99 4.27 4.07
N ASP A 326 15.61 5.54 3.93
CA ASP A 326 16.51 6.68 4.08
C ASP A 326 17.01 6.85 5.53
N ASN A 327 16.13 6.68 6.53
CA ASN A 327 16.47 6.96 7.95
C ASN A 327 16.89 5.75 8.79
N PHE A 328 16.58 4.51 8.36
CA PHE A 328 16.96 3.29 9.09
C PHE A 328 17.98 2.44 8.31
N ILE A 329 17.70 2.09 7.05
CA ILE A 329 18.57 1.18 6.28
C ILE A 329 19.85 1.89 5.79
N MET A 330 19.72 3.11 5.26
CA MET A 330 20.84 3.95 4.83
C MET A 330 21.43 4.81 5.95
N SER A 331 21.02 4.58 7.21
CA SER A 331 21.57 5.31 8.36
C SER A 331 23.09 5.13 8.45
N GLY A 332 23.82 6.25 8.53
CA GLY A 332 25.28 6.29 8.52
C GLY A 332 25.95 6.36 7.14
N PHE A 333 25.22 6.12 6.04
CA PHE A 333 25.77 6.08 4.68
C PHE A 333 25.43 7.35 3.88
N SER A 334 25.97 8.50 4.29
CA SER A 334 25.67 9.83 3.70
C SER A 334 25.93 9.94 2.21
N ASP A 335 26.94 9.22 1.71
CA ASP A 335 27.42 9.27 0.33
C ASP A 335 27.23 7.92 -0.39
N GLY A 336 26.35 7.07 0.15
CA GLY A 336 26.13 5.68 -0.29
C GLY A 336 26.95 4.65 0.49
N ILE A 337 26.71 3.37 0.21
CA ILE A 337 27.50 2.25 0.78
C ILE A 337 28.73 2.05 -0.11
N SER A 338 29.94 2.02 0.46
CA SER A 338 31.15 1.84 -0.35
C SER A 338 31.41 0.38 -0.74
N THR A 339 32.26 0.20 -1.76
CA THR A 339 32.83 -1.12 -2.10
C THR A 339 33.50 -1.80 -0.91
N GLU A 340 34.10 -1.02 -0.02
CA GLU A 340 34.93 -1.53 1.08
C GLU A 340 34.04 -2.02 2.24
N ASP A 341 32.96 -1.29 2.56
CA ASP A 341 31.95 -1.68 3.55
C ASP A 341 31.28 -3.03 3.21
N VAL A 342 31.08 -3.32 1.92
CA VAL A 342 30.41 -4.55 1.45
C VAL A 342 31.38 -5.73 1.29
N LEU A 343 32.70 -5.47 1.25
CA LEU A 343 33.75 -6.49 1.18
C LEU A 343 34.26 -6.89 2.56
N PHE A 344 34.59 -5.93 3.42
CA PHE A 344 35.12 -6.19 4.77
C PHE A 344 34.03 -6.54 5.80
N ARG A 345 32.74 -6.52 5.42
CA ARG A 345 31.57 -6.84 6.28
C ARG A 345 31.62 -8.19 7.02
N LYS A 346 32.53 -9.10 6.67
CA LYS A 346 32.68 -10.43 7.29
C LYS A 346 33.93 -10.60 8.15
N ASP A 347 34.78 -9.58 8.32
CA ASP A 347 36.02 -9.69 9.08
C ASP A 347 35.89 -9.08 10.49
N PRO A 348 35.67 -9.89 11.55
CA PRO A 348 35.40 -9.40 12.91
C PRO A 348 36.65 -8.77 13.57
N THR A 349 37.78 -8.73 12.87
CA THR A 349 39.02 -8.08 13.33
C THR A 349 39.08 -6.59 12.96
N ILE A 350 38.27 -6.14 11.99
CA ILE A 350 38.27 -4.76 11.46
C ILE A 350 37.01 -3.99 11.90
N SER A 351 35.91 -4.69 12.18
CA SER A 351 34.57 -4.15 12.47
C SER A 351 34.42 -3.40 13.82
N SER A 352 35.50 -3.00 14.48
CA SER A 352 35.47 -2.24 15.74
C SER A 352 35.75 -0.74 15.55
N SER A 353 36.27 -0.33 14.39
CA SER A 353 36.61 1.07 14.07
C SER A 353 35.75 1.70 12.98
N PHE A 354 34.96 0.91 12.25
CA PHE A 354 33.86 1.37 11.39
C PHE A 354 32.54 0.90 11.98
N SER A 355 31.54 1.76 12.00
CA SER A 355 30.18 1.47 12.50
C SER A 355 29.41 0.58 11.52
N GLY A 356 29.80 -0.69 11.44
CA GLY A 356 29.11 -1.72 10.66
C GLY A 356 27.66 -1.85 11.11
N ASN A 357 26.74 -1.30 10.33
CA ASN A 357 25.35 -1.16 10.73
C ASN A 357 24.65 -2.53 10.70
N VAL A 358 24.40 -3.12 11.87
CA VAL A 358 23.86 -4.49 12.06
C VAL A 358 22.54 -4.69 11.31
N VAL A 359 21.77 -3.61 11.13
CA VAL A 359 20.57 -3.51 10.29
C VAL A 359 20.77 -4.08 8.89
N LEU A 360 21.93 -3.88 8.26
CA LEU A 360 22.19 -4.32 6.90
C LEU A 360 22.42 -5.84 6.76
N ASP A 361 22.55 -6.57 7.87
CA ASP A 361 22.58 -8.04 7.90
C ASP A 361 21.25 -8.66 8.39
N SER A 362 20.31 -7.85 8.90
CA SER A 362 18.95 -8.31 9.26
C SER A 362 17.91 -8.09 8.14
N VAL A 363 18.17 -7.21 7.18
CA VAL A 363 17.37 -7.04 5.95
C VAL A 363 17.79 -8.07 4.90
N ASN A 364 16.88 -8.96 4.52
CA ASN A 364 17.10 -10.01 3.52
C ASN A 364 17.12 -9.47 2.07
N ASP A 365 17.75 -10.21 1.14
CA ASP A 365 17.73 -9.91 -0.31
C ASP A 365 16.31 -9.83 -0.87
N GLU A 366 15.37 -10.60 -0.30
CA GLU A 366 13.95 -10.56 -0.66
C GLU A 366 13.30 -9.21 -0.27
N THR A 367 13.55 -8.70 0.93
CA THR A 367 13.02 -7.39 1.36
C THR A 367 13.66 -6.23 0.60
N ILE A 368 14.94 -6.34 0.22
CA ILE A 368 15.59 -5.37 -0.69
C ILE A 368 14.91 -5.38 -2.08
N SER A 369 14.62 -6.57 -2.62
CA SER A 369 13.90 -6.72 -3.89
C SER A 369 12.47 -6.14 -3.83
N GLN A 370 11.78 -6.27 -2.69
CA GLN A 370 10.47 -5.66 -2.48
C GLN A 370 10.55 -4.12 -2.39
N ILE A 371 11.53 -3.55 -1.68
CA ILE A 371 11.78 -2.10 -1.66
C ILE A 371 12.06 -1.58 -3.08
N LEU A 372 12.93 -2.27 -3.84
CA LEU A 372 13.22 -1.95 -5.23
C LEU A 372 11.97 -1.98 -6.11
N HIS A 373 11.06 -2.94 -5.88
CA HIS A 373 9.81 -3.03 -6.62
C HIS A 373 8.87 -1.85 -6.32
N THR A 374 8.75 -1.43 -5.07
CA THR A 374 7.97 -0.23 -4.68
C THR A 374 8.56 1.03 -5.29
N PHE A 375 9.89 1.24 -5.23
CA PHE A 375 10.54 2.38 -5.88
C PHE A 375 10.34 2.38 -7.42
N ALA A 376 10.38 1.21 -8.05
CA ALA A 376 10.15 1.06 -9.49
C ALA A 376 8.68 1.35 -9.91
N ILE A 377 7.68 0.81 -9.19
CA ILE A 377 6.25 1.09 -9.46
C ILE A 377 5.95 2.57 -9.29
N ASN A 378 6.48 3.21 -8.24
CA ASN A 378 6.25 4.62 -7.95
C ASN A 378 7.13 5.56 -8.80
N GLY A 379 7.99 5.01 -9.66
CA GLY A 379 8.77 5.79 -10.63
C GLY A 379 9.93 6.57 -10.04
N ASP A 380 10.46 6.20 -8.87
CA ASP A 380 11.67 6.83 -8.33
C ASP A 380 12.93 6.21 -8.96
N VAL A 381 13.28 6.73 -10.14
CA VAL A 381 14.49 6.35 -10.88
C VAL A 381 15.75 6.49 -10.02
N ASN A 382 15.86 7.55 -9.21
CA ASN A 382 17.08 7.85 -8.45
C ASN A 382 17.28 6.84 -7.31
N SER A 383 16.25 6.61 -6.49
CA SER A 383 16.32 5.59 -5.43
C SER A 383 16.37 4.18 -6.00
N THR A 384 15.75 3.90 -7.16
CA THR A 384 15.88 2.60 -7.86
C THR A 384 17.32 2.33 -8.30
N LEU A 385 17.99 3.31 -8.92
CA LEU A 385 19.39 3.17 -9.36
C LEU A 385 20.35 3.08 -8.15
N ALA A 386 20.22 3.98 -7.17
CA ALA A 386 21.09 4.00 -5.99
C ALA A 386 21.02 2.67 -5.19
N LEU A 387 19.84 2.07 -5.07
CA LEU A 387 19.64 0.77 -4.41
C LEU A 387 20.28 -0.39 -5.20
N ILE A 388 20.26 -0.34 -6.54
CA ILE A 388 20.94 -1.32 -7.40
C ILE A 388 22.46 -1.18 -7.31
N GLU A 389 22.96 0.06 -7.30
CA GLU A 389 24.38 0.37 -7.19
C GLU A 389 24.95 -0.10 -5.84
N SER A 390 24.31 0.24 -4.72
CA SER A 390 24.82 -0.09 -3.38
C SER A 390 24.64 -1.55 -2.95
N HIS A 391 23.56 -2.24 -3.37
CA HIS A 391 23.32 -3.64 -2.94
C HIS A 391 23.71 -4.71 -3.97
N TYR A 392 23.66 -4.44 -5.28
CA TYR A 392 23.79 -5.49 -6.31
C TYR A 392 25.09 -5.41 -7.12
N ILE A 393 25.60 -4.21 -7.45
CA ILE A 393 26.83 -4.11 -8.26
C ILE A 393 28.03 -4.78 -7.56
N HIS A 394 28.16 -4.63 -6.24
CA HIS A 394 29.25 -5.25 -5.47
C HIS A 394 29.20 -6.79 -5.42
N LYS A 395 28.07 -7.43 -5.79
CA LYS A 395 27.98 -8.90 -5.91
C LYS A 395 28.84 -9.44 -7.07
N THR A 396 29.22 -8.60 -8.04
CA THR A 396 30.24 -8.93 -9.06
C THR A 396 31.57 -9.38 -8.46
N MET A 397 32.03 -8.69 -7.43
CA MET A 397 33.31 -8.98 -6.77
C MET A 397 33.25 -10.29 -5.96
N LYS A 398 32.05 -10.83 -5.76
CA LYS A 398 31.75 -12.14 -5.14
C LYS A 398 31.51 -13.24 -6.20
N GLY A 399 31.59 -12.91 -7.49
CA GLY A 399 31.44 -13.84 -8.61
C GLY A 399 30.05 -13.92 -9.26
N GLU A 400 29.11 -13.09 -8.82
CA GLU A 400 27.71 -13.12 -9.30
C GLU A 400 27.48 -12.14 -10.47
N LYS A 401 26.38 -12.30 -11.24
CA LYS A 401 26.05 -11.38 -12.34
C LYS A 401 25.55 -10.03 -11.78
N ALA A 402 26.30 -8.96 -12.05
CA ALA A 402 26.06 -7.57 -11.62
C ALA A 402 24.61 -7.07 -11.72
N LEU A 403 23.96 -7.44 -12.82
CA LEU A 403 22.72 -6.86 -13.29
C LEU A 403 21.94 -7.99 -13.99
N THR A 404 21.01 -8.59 -13.25
CA THR A 404 20.12 -9.62 -13.79
C THR A 404 19.11 -9.00 -14.75
N LYS A 405 18.37 -9.84 -15.49
CA LYS A 405 17.26 -9.38 -16.32
C LYS A 405 16.24 -8.60 -15.47
N ASP A 406 15.91 -9.11 -14.29
CA ASP A 406 14.86 -8.56 -13.42
C ASP A 406 15.23 -7.17 -12.87
N LEU A 407 16.51 -6.94 -12.54
CA LEU A 407 17.00 -5.61 -12.16
C LEU A 407 16.91 -4.62 -13.33
N CYS A 408 17.21 -5.05 -14.56
CA CYS A 408 17.01 -4.21 -15.75
C CYS A 408 15.53 -3.89 -15.99
N LEU A 409 14.63 -4.86 -15.74
CA LEU A 409 13.18 -4.63 -15.82
C LEU A 409 12.73 -3.61 -14.77
N LYS A 410 13.24 -3.66 -13.53
CA LYS A 410 12.93 -2.63 -12.50
C LYS A 410 13.44 -1.24 -12.86
N ILE A 411 14.59 -1.13 -13.54
CA ILE A 411 15.04 0.15 -14.10
C ILE A 411 14.08 0.62 -15.20
N ILE A 412 13.72 -0.23 -16.17
CA ILE A 412 12.76 0.13 -17.23
C ILE A 412 11.38 0.53 -16.65
N GLU A 413 10.86 -0.22 -15.68
CA GLU A 413 9.65 0.12 -14.91
C GLU A 413 9.78 1.51 -14.29
N SER A 414 10.86 1.80 -13.57
CA SER A 414 11.07 3.11 -12.94
C SER A 414 11.02 4.28 -13.94
N TYR A 415 11.69 4.18 -15.10
CA TYR A 415 11.62 5.20 -16.16
C TYR A 415 10.23 5.28 -16.84
N CYS A 416 9.51 4.16 -16.93
CA CYS A 416 8.13 4.10 -17.42
C CYS A 416 7.15 4.81 -16.46
N TYR A 417 7.23 4.53 -15.16
CA TYR A 417 6.36 5.14 -14.16
C TYR A 417 6.81 6.55 -13.73
N HIS A 418 8.06 6.96 -14.04
CA HIS A 418 8.67 8.20 -13.58
C HIS A 418 7.76 9.43 -13.73
N PRO A 419 7.43 10.15 -12.62
CA PRO A 419 6.54 11.31 -12.62
C PRO A 419 7.18 12.59 -13.19
N ASP A 420 8.27 12.46 -13.96
CA ASP A 420 9.01 13.46 -14.76
C ASP A 420 8.15 14.58 -15.37
N LEU A 421 6.89 14.27 -15.71
CA LEU A 421 5.90 15.18 -16.26
C LEU A 421 4.50 15.08 -15.61
N GLN A 422 4.31 14.44 -14.45
CA GLN A 422 2.97 14.30 -13.84
C GLN A 422 2.40 15.60 -13.28
N ASN A 423 3.23 16.63 -13.07
CA ASN A 423 2.73 17.96 -12.71
C ASN A 423 1.72 18.47 -13.75
N ASN A 424 0.61 18.99 -13.23
CA ASN A 424 -0.42 19.63 -14.03
C ASN A 424 0.20 20.77 -14.82
N TRP A 425 0.07 20.69 -16.14
CA TRP A 425 0.27 21.82 -17.03
C TRP A 425 -0.48 23.04 -16.48
N SER A 426 0.21 24.16 -16.27
CA SER A 426 -0.49 25.45 -16.19
C SER A 426 -1.09 25.76 -17.56
N GLU A 427 -2.20 26.50 -17.61
CA GLU A 427 -2.83 26.82 -18.90
C GLU A 427 -1.91 27.66 -19.80
N ASP A 428 -0.97 28.40 -19.20
CA ASP A 428 0.09 29.16 -19.87
C ASP A 428 1.09 28.25 -20.62
N GLU A 429 1.56 27.17 -19.99
CA GLU A 429 2.49 26.22 -20.63
C GLU A 429 1.87 25.55 -21.86
N ILE A 430 0.57 25.25 -21.82
CA ILE A 430 -0.20 24.62 -22.93
C ILE A 430 -0.21 25.52 -24.18
N ILE A 431 -0.04 26.83 -24.02
CA ILE A 431 -0.01 27.81 -25.12
C ILE A 431 1.39 27.93 -25.74
N ILE A 432 2.43 27.81 -24.90
CA ILE A 432 3.86 27.91 -25.26
C ILE A 432 4.35 26.63 -25.97
N SER A 433 3.89 25.46 -25.52
CA SER A 433 4.42 24.12 -25.83
C SER A 433 4.15 23.54 -27.22
N LYS A 434 3.74 24.35 -28.20
CA LYS A 434 3.37 23.88 -29.54
C LYS A 434 4.47 23.10 -30.28
N ASN A 435 5.73 23.22 -29.82
CA ASN A 435 6.91 22.57 -30.39
C ASN A 435 7.67 21.66 -29.38
N SER A 436 7.22 21.49 -28.13
CA SER A 436 7.93 20.66 -27.15
C SER A 436 7.43 19.22 -27.21
N ASN A 437 8.10 18.38 -28.00
CA ASN A 437 7.86 16.94 -27.99
C ASN A 437 8.20 16.35 -26.62
N ASP A 438 7.41 15.38 -26.17
CA ASP A 438 7.56 14.72 -24.87
C ASP A 438 8.73 13.70 -24.94
N GLU A 439 9.91 14.17 -24.52
CA GLU A 439 11.15 13.38 -24.46
C GLU A 439 11.09 12.20 -23.47
N SER A 440 10.06 12.06 -22.64
CA SER A 440 10.03 11.04 -21.59
C SER A 440 9.94 9.61 -22.14
N VAL A 441 9.36 9.41 -23.33
CA VAL A 441 9.37 8.11 -24.04
C VAL A 441 10.71 7.88 -24.74
N ARG A 442 11.37 8.94 -25.23
CA ARG A 442 12.73 8.85 -25.80
C ARG A 442 13.74 8.38 -24.75
N ARG A 443 13.72 8.96 -23.54
CA ARG A 443 14.52 8.48 -22.39
C ARG A 443 14.34 6.98 -22.10
N VAL A 444 13.10 6.49 -22.13
CA VAL A 444 12.80 5.04 -21.94
C VAL A 444 13.40 4.20 -23.06
N LEU A 445 13.34 4.66 -24.32
CA LEU A 445 13.93 3.96 -25.46
C LEU A 445 15.46 3.92 -25.41
N ASP A 446 16.11 4.99 -24.95
CA ASP A 446 17.56 5.05 -24.74
C ASP A 446 17.99 3.96 -23.74
N VAL A 447 17.34 3.90 -22.58
CA VAL A 447 17.57 2.90 -21.52
C VAL A 447 17.29 1.47 -22.02
N LEU A 448 16.15 1.27 -22.71
CA LEU A 448 15.79 -0.03 -23.29
C LEU A 448 16.86 -0.51 -24.28
N ASN A 449 17.34 0.35 -25.17
CA ASN A 449 18.36 -0.01 -26.15
C ASN A 449 19.69 -0.39 -25.48
N SER A 450 20.09 0.33 -24.44
CA SER A 450 21.29 0.01 -23.64
C SER A 450 21.24 -1.39 -23.02
N PHE A 451 20.07 -1.83 -22.53
CA PHE A 451 19.92 -3.19 -22.00
C PHE A 451 19.74 -4.25 -23.08
N VAL A 452 18.99 -3.97 -24.15
CA VAL A 452 18.79 -4.91 -25.26
C VAL A 452 20.12 -5.25 -25.95
N VAL A 453 20.96 -4.26 -26.24
CA VAL A 453 22.31 -4.48 -26.82
C VAL A 453 23.20 -5.32 -25.88
N LYS A 454 23.04 -5.18 -24.56
CA LYS A 454 23.76 -5.97 -23.55
C LYS A 454 23.26 -7.42 -23.43
N PHE A 455 21.99 -7.69 -23.71
CA PHE A 455 21.41 -9.04 -23.63
C PHE A 455 21.38 -9.79 -24.96
N ASP A 456 21.46 -9.13 -26.11
CA ASP A 456 21.55 -9.81 -27.42
C ASP A 456 22.85 -10.63 -27.59
N THR A 457 23.90 -10.35 -26.80
CA THR A 457 25.07 -11.23 -26.68
C THR A 457 24.83 -12.43 -25.77
N ASP A 458 23.91 -12.30 -24.81
CA ASP A 458 23.69 -13.20 -23.67
C ASP A 458 22.39 -14.01 -23.87
N LYS A 459 22.34 -14.77 -24.99
CA LYS A 459 21.16 -15.41 -25.63
C LYS A 459 20.08 -16.10 -24.78
N ASN A 460 20.33 -16.37 -23.50
CA ASN A 460 19.35 -16.95 -22.58
C ASN A 460 18.56 -15.89 -21.78
N ASN A 461 18.98 -14.62 -21.83
CA ASN A 461 18.47 -13.53 -20.97
C ASN A 461 17.74 -12.42 -21.74
N ASN A 462 17.35 -12.64 -23.00
CA ASN A 462 16.69 -11.61 -23.83
C ASN A 462 15.40 -11.06 -23.16
N ILE A 463 15.19 -9.76 -23.32
CA ILE A 463 13.97 -9.04 -22.91
C ILE A 463 12.88 -9.33 -23.93
N SER A 464 11.68 -9.71 -23.47
CA SER A 464 10.46 -9.88 -24.26
C SER A 464 9.57 -8.65 -24.11
N TYR A 465 8.73 -8.37 -25.10
CA TYR A 465 7.74 -7.31 -25.01
C TYR A 465 6.78 -7.55 -23.82
N ARG A 466 6.51 -8.81 -23.47
CA ARG A 466 5.63 -9.18 -22.34
C ARG A 466 6.18 -8.73 -20.98
N ASP A 467 7.50 -8.59 -20.88
CA ASP A 467 8.17 -8.21 -19.64
C ASP A 467 8.06 -6.69 -19.36
N ILE A 468 7.73 -5.89 -20.39
CA ILE A 468 7.74 -4.41 -20.34
C ILE A 468 6.45 -3.75 -20.85
N THR A 469 5.55 -4.50 -21.51
CA THR A 469 4.43 -3.92 -22.27
C THR A 469 3.43 -3.17 -21.39
N ASP A 470 3.26 -3.53 -20.13
CA ASP A 470 2.28 -2.87 -19.24
C ASP A 470 2.83 -1.53 -18.74
N ALA A 471 4.10 -1.49 -18.34
CA ALA A 471 4.82 -0.25 -17.99
C ALA A 471 4.95 0.70 -19.20
N MET A 472 5.27 0.16 -20.39
CA MET A 472 5.29 0.94 -21.64
C MET A 472 3.89 1.48 -21.98
N SER A 473 2.83 0.67 -21.81
CA SER A 473 1.45 1.13 -22.04
C SER A 473 1.03 2.21 -21.04
N PHE A 474 1.44 2.12 -19.77
CA PHE A 474 1.26 3.21 -18.80
C PHE A 474 1.93 4.50 -19.27
N LYS A 475 3.18 4.45 -19.78
CA LYS A 475 3.83 5.63 -20.38
C LYS A 475 3.03 6.16 -21.57
N PHE A 476 2.52 5.29 -22.44
CA PHE A 476 1.72 5.67 -23.61
C PHE A 476 0.34 6.26 -23.26
N VAL A 477 -0.32 5.80 -22.19
CA VAL A 477 -1.58 6.38 -21.66
C VAL A 477 -1.36 7.77 -21.05
N ASN A 478 -0.14 8.05 -20.55
CA ASN A 478 0.25 9.33 -19.95
C ASN A 478 1.08 10.24 -20.88
N TYR A 479 1.34 9.83 -22.13
CA TYR A 479 2.11 10.60 -23.11
C TYR A 479 1.45 11.95 -23.42
N LYS A 480 2.18 13.06 -23.26
CA LYS A 480 1.60 14.41 -23.33
C LYS A 480 1.49 14.92 -24.75
N VAL A 481 0.25 15.22 -25.19
CA VAL A 481 -0.03 15.89 -26.47
C VAL A 481 -1.08 16.99 -26.30
N TYR A 482 -0.87 18.11 -27.00
CA TYR A 482 -1.85 19.17 -27.18
C TYR A 482 -3.00 18.70 -28.10
N ASP A 483 -4.14 18.30 -27.53
CA ASP A 483 -5.39 18.07 -28.27
C ASP A 483 -6.43 19.17 -27.95
N LYS A 484 -6.80 19.92 -28.98
CA LYS A 484 -7.80 21.02 -28.91
C LYS A 484 -9.17 20.54 -28.43
N ASN A 485 -9.51 19.26 -28.62
CA ASN A 485 -10.78 18.68 -28.19
C ASN A 485 -10.79 18.38 -26.70
N ILE A 486 -9.64 17.97 -26.13
CA ILE A 486 -9.49 17.78 -24.68
C ILE A 486 -9.58 19.13 -23.96
N ILE A 487 -8.98 20.20 -24.51
CA ILE A 487 -9.12 21.57 -23.98
C ILE A 487 -10.59 22.02 -24.05
N LYS A 488 -11.29 21.82 -25.18
CA LYS A 488 -12.72 22.13 -25.31
C LYS A 488 -13.60 21.32 -24.35
N ALA A 489 -13.23 20.07 -24.04
CA ALA A 489 -13.93 19.25 -23.05
C ALA A 489 -13.72 19.79 -21.63
N LYS A 490 -12.46 20.09 -21.25
CA LYS A 490 -12.13 20.69 -19.95
C LYS A 490 -12.76 22.06 -19.75
N HIS A 491 -12.76 22.93 -20.78
CA HIS A 491 -13.45 24.23 -20.71
C HIS A 491 -14.95 24.07 -20.49
N LYS A 492 -15.59 23.08 -21.13
CA LYS A 492 -17.00 22.75 -20.87
C LYS A 492 -17.24 22.18 -19.47
N GLU A 493 -16.36 21.32 -18.97
CA GLU A 493 -16.46 20.80 -17.60
C GLU A 493 -16.24 21.91 -16.55
N PHE A 494 -15.33 22.84 -16.81
CA PHE A 494 -15.12 24.03 -15.99
C PHE A 494 -16.36 24.94 -16.02
N GLU A 495 -16.86 25.32 -17.20
CA GLU A 495 -18.11 26.07 -17.37
C GLU A 495 -19.30 25.41 -16.64
N ILE A 496 -19.43 24.09 -16.72
CA ILE A 496 -20.48 23.35 -16.01
C ILE A 496 -20.25 23.42 -14.50
N SER A 497 -19.02 23.31 -14.02
CA SER A 497 -18.70 23.43 -12.58
C SER A 497 -18.95 24.83 -12.04
N GLU A 498 -18.67 25.89 -12.81
CA GLU A 498 -18.97 27.28 -12.47
C GLU A 498 -20.50 27.51 -12.39
N LYS A 499 -21.23 27.03 -13.40
CA LYS A 499 -22.72 27.08 -13.44
C LYS A 499 -23.39 26.22 -12.35
N ILE A 500 -22.67 25.29 -11.74
CA ILE A 500 -23.12 24.53 -10.56
C ILE A 500 -22.80 25.27 -9.25
N LYS A 501 -21.70 26.03 -9.18
CA LYS A 501 -21.37 26.90 -8.02
C LYS A 501 -22.27 28.14 -7.94
N HIS A 502 -22.76 28.63 -9.08
CA HIS A 502 -23.64 29.80 -9.19
C HIS A 502 -25.04 29.38 -9.68
N PRO A 503 -25.90 28.83 -8.80
CA PRO A 503 -27.15 28.17 -9.18
C PRO A 503 -28.28 29.11 -9.65
N GLU A 504 -28.09 30.43 -9.60
CA GLU A 504 -29.14 31.43 -9.88
C GLU A 504 -29.59 31.46 -11.36
N ASP A 505 -28.81 30.85 -12.28
CA ASP A 505 -29.13 30.71 -13.72
C ASP A 505 -29.80 29.37 -14.10
N LEU A 506 -30.05 28.45 -13.15
CA LEU A 506 -30.41 27.06 -13.48
C LEU A 506 -31.81 26.84 -14.09
N ASP A 507 -32.75 27.77 -13.95
CA ASP A 507 -34.17 27.63 -14.32
C ASP A 507 -34.46 27.50 -15.85
N LYS A 508 -33.43 27.41 -16.70
CA LYS A 508 -33.58 27.42 -18.17
C LYS A 508 -32.87 26.28 -18.94
N VAL A 509 -32.32 25.27 -18.28
CA VAL A 509 -31.59 24.17 -18.97
C VAL A 509 -32.30 22.81 -18.82
N PRO A 510 -33.14 22.39 -19.79
CA PRO A 510 -33.71 21.05 -19.79
C PRO A 510 -32.66 20.00 -20.19
N GLY A 511 -32.40 19.03 -19.30
CA GLY A 511 -31.74 17.77 -19.66
C GLY A 511 -30.21 17.80 -19.73
N LEU A 512 -29.52 18.17 -18.64
CA LEU A 512 -28.09 17.86 -18.49
C LEU A 512 -27.88 16.33 -18.37
N PRO A 513 -27.09 15.67 -19.23
CA PRO A 513 -26.85 14.23 -19.14
C PRO A 513 -25.94 13.92 -17.96
N ARG A 514 -26.35 12.99 -17.08
CA ARG A 514 -25.50 12.47 -16.00
C ARG A 514 -24.30 11.73 -16.60
N LYS A 515 -23.10 12.32 -16.50
CA LYS A 515 -21.83 11.61 -16.71
C LYS A 515 -21.65 10.58 -15.59
N ILE A 516 -22.01 9.32 -15.84
CA ILE A 516 -21.66 8.20 -14.97
C ILE A 516 -20.13 8.13 -14.90
N SER A 517 -19.57 8.08 -13.69
CA SER A 517 -18.11 8.17 -13.51
C SER A 517 -17.42 6.86 -13.87
N ASN A 518 -16.75 6.81 -15.02
CA ASN A 518 -15.74 5.80 -15.33
C ASN A 518 -14.48 6.03 -14.47
N LYS A 519 -14.57 5.70 -13.17
CA LYS A 519 -13.41 5.46 -12.31
C LYS A 519 -12.92 4.02 -12.53
N ASN A 520 -12.36 3.75 -13.70
CA ASN A 520 -11.45 2.62 -13.87
C ASN A 520 -10.07 3.07 -13.38
N ILE A 521 -9.36 2.22 -12.64
CA ILE A 521 -8.24 2.61 -11.77
C ILE A 521 -6.91 2.87 -12.53
N GLU A 522 -6.95 2.97 -13.86
CA GLU A 522 -5.81 3.18 -14.76
C GLU A 522 -5.90 4.46 -15.62
N SER A 523 -6.90 5.33 -15.40
CA SER A 523 -7.10 6.49 -16.27
C SER A 523 -6.13 7.65 -15.96
N SER A 524 -5.27 8.01 -16.92
CA SER A 524 -4.59 9.31 -16.92
C SER A 524 -5.61 10.47 -16.94
N TYR A 525 -5.20 11.66 -16.49
CA TYR A 525 -6.05 12.85 -16.40
C TYR A 525 -6.54 13.40 -17.77
N GLN A 526 -6.19 12.73 -18.87
CA GLN A 526 -6.62 13.04 -20.24
C GLN A 526 -7.28 11.83 -20.94
N GLY A 527 -7.28 10.65 -20.32
CA GLY A 527 -7.60 9.38 -20.98
C GLY A 527 -6.51 8.94 -21.97
N ASN A 528 -6.69 7.80 -22.64
CA ASN A 528 -5.74 7.33 -23.64
C ASN A 528 -5.75 8.25 -24.89
N ILE A 529 -4.87 9.25 -24.91
CA ILE A 529 -4.78 10.24 -25.98
C ILE A 529 -4.44 9.58 -27.33
N LEU A 530 -3.71 8.46 -27.31
CA LEU A 530 -3.38 7.69 -28.51
C LEU A 530 -4.59 6.96 -29.13
N ALA A 531 -5.77 6.94 -28.49
CA ALA A 531 -7.01 6.52 -29.14
C ALA A 531 -7.43 7.47 -30.29
N ASN A 532 -6.92 8.70 -30.30
CA ASN A 532 -6.99 9.56 -31.48
C ASN A 532 -5.99 9.04 -32.54
N LEU A 533 -6.52 8.48 -33.64
CA LEU A 533 -5.74 7.90 -34.73
C LEU A 533 -4.76 8.88 -35.41
N GLU A 534 -5.02 10.19 -35.34
CA GLU A 534 -4.08 11.21 -35.83
C GLU A 534 -2.90 11.38 -34.87
N THR A 535 -3.16 11.41 -33.57
CA THR A 535 -2.15 11.48 -32.50
C THR A 535 -1.30 10.22 -32.44
N LEU A 536 -1.91 9.04 -32.54
CA LEU A 536 -1.21 7.75 -32.72
C LEU A 536 -0.28 7.80 -33.93
N SER A 537 -0.73 8.41 -35.04
CA SER A 537 0.09 8.57 -36.23
C SER A 537 1.32 9.43 -35.98
N ARG A 538 1.19 10.56 -35.28
CA ARG A 538 2.35 11.41 -34.93
C ARG A 538 3.29 10.67 -33.99
N PHE A 539 2.77 10.19 -32.86
CA PHE A 539 3.53 9.46 -31.85
C PHE A 539 4.42 8.35 -32.43
N ILE A 540 3.87 7.52 -33.32
CA ILE A 540 4.64 6.44 -33.96
C ILE A 540 5.72 6.99 -34.89
N LEU A 541 5.46 8.06 -35.66
CA LEU A 541 6.48 8.69 -36.50
C LEU A 541 7.59 9.31 -35.63
N ASP A 542 7.24 10.19 -34.68
CA ASP A 542 8.16 10.98 -33.84
C ASP A 542 9.18 10.12 -33.06
N HIS A 543 8.83 8.87 -32.77
CA HIS A 543 9.66 7.90 -32.06
C HIS A 543 10.37 6.90 -32.99
N LEU A 544 9.74 6.42 -34.07
CA LEU A 544 10.44 5.58 -35.04
C LEU A 544 11.51 6.36 -35.82
N GLU A 545 11.31 7.65 -36.08
CA GLU A 545 12.33 8.51 -36.68
C GLU A 545 13.49 8.76 -35.69
N TYR A 546 13.20 8.96 -34.40
CA TYR A 546 14.23 9.03 -33.35
C TYR A 546 15.07 7.74 -33.27
N LEU A 547 14.42 6.57 -33.26
CA LEU A 547 15.09 5.25 -33.27
C LEU A 547 15.96 5.05 -34.53
N ARG A 548 15.52 5.59 -35.68
CA ARG A 548 16.25 5.57 -36.96
C ARG A 548 17.47 6.48 -36.91
N GLU A 549 17.31 7.74 -36.47
CA GLU A 549 18.38 8.74 -36.36
C GLU A 549 19.49 8.30 -35.38
N LYS A 550 19.10 7.66 -34.28
CA LYS A 550 20.03 7.13 -33.28
C LYS A 550 20.63 5.76 -33.64
N ASN A 551 20.21 5.15 -34.76
CA ASN A 551 20.66 3.82 -35.24
C ASN A 551 20.49 2.70 -34.19
N TYR A 552 19.30 2.59 -33.60
CA TYR A 552 19.04 1.61 -32.54
C TYR A 552 18.92 0.17 -33.03
N SER A 553 19.09 -0.79 -32.13
CA SER A 553 19.15 -2.20 -32.50
C SER A 553 17.83 -2.68 -33.10
N LYS A 554 17.91 -3.63 -34.04
CA LYS A 554 16.74 -4.27 -34.66
C LYS A 554 15.80 -4.87 -33.61
N SER A 555 16.38 -5.47 -32.56
CA SER A 555 15.67 -6.03 -31.41
C SER A 555 14.89 -4.95 -30.63
N THR A 556 15.49 -3.78 -30.38
CA THR A 556 14.82 -2.63 -29.73
C THR A 556 13.64 -2.13 -30.56
N ILE A 557 13.79 -2.03 -31.88
CA ILE A 557 12.70 -1.60 -32.78
C ILE A 557 11.54 -2.61 -32.77
N ILE A 558 11.82 -3.92 -32.82
CA ILE A 558 10.81 -4.98 -32.71
C ILE A 558 10.08 -4.92 -31.35
N LEU A 559 10.80 -4.71 -30.25
CA LEU A 559 10.20 -4.57 -28.92
C LEU A 559 9.26 -3.36 -28.85
N PHE A 560 9.70 -2.19 -29.33
CA PHE A 560 8.87 -0.98 -29.35
C PHE A 560 7.62 -1.14 -30.23
N VAL A 561 7.77 -1.75 -31.42
CA VAL A 561 6.64 -2.09 -32.30
C VAL A 561 5.66 -3.03 -31.60
N ASN A 562 6.14 -4.07 -30.91
CA ASN A 562 5.27 -5.00 -30.18
C ASN A 562 4.56 -4.33 -28.98
N CYS A 563 5.21 -3.42 -28.25
CA CYS A 563 4.54 -2.62 -27.22
C CYS A 563 3.45 -1.71 -27.81
N ILE A 564 3.71 -1.02 -28.94
CA ILE A 564 2.70 -0.21 -29.63
C ILE A 564 1.50 -1.06 -30.08
N LEU A 565 1.77 -2.19 -30.75
CA LEU A 565 0.71 -3.08 -31.25
C LEU A 565 -0.09 -3.70 -30.10
N ASN A 566 0.54 -3.99 -28.96
CA ASN A 566 -0.18 -4.51 -27.80
C ASN A 566 -1.01 -3.41 -27.11
N HIS A 567 -0.51 -2.18 -27.03
CA HIS A 567 -1.28 -1.02 -26.56
C HIS A 567 -2.52 -0.75 -27.43
N THR A 568 -2.42 -0.85 -28.77
CA THR A 568 -3.59 -0.74 -29.64
C THR A 568 -4.52 -1.96 -29.54
N ASN A 569 -4.00 -3.15 -29.26
CA ASN A 569 -4.79 -4.36 -29.00
C ASN A 569 -5.58 -4.29 -27.68
N LEU A 570 -5.00 -3.71 -26.61
CA LEU A 570 -5.62 -3.59 -25.29
C LEU A 570 -6.66 -2.46 -25.22
N TYR A 571 -6.33 -1.29 -25.79
CA TYR A 571 -7.11 -0.06 -25.56
C TYR A 571 -7.82 0.51 -26.82
N GLN A 572 -7.72 -0.16 -27.98
CA GLN A 572 -8.36 0.29 -29.22
C GLN A 572 -9.04 -0.86 -29.98
N ASN A 573 -9.74 -0.54 -31.07
CA ASN A 573 -10.21 -1.54 -32.03
C ASN A 573 -9.12 -1.86 -33.06
N PHE A 574 -9.37 -2.86 -33.91
CA PHE A 574 -8.41 -3.30 -34.93
C PHE A 574 -7.99 -2.18 -35.90
N SER A 575 -8.85 -1.18 -36.14
CA SER A 575 -8.50 0.01 -36.93
C SER A 575 -7.32 0.80 -36.33
N GLY A 576 -7.18 0.82 -35.00
CA GLY A 576 -6.00 1.38 -34.32
C GLY A 576 -4.73 0.60 -34.65
N THR A 577 -4.79 -0.73 -34.58
CA THR A 577 -3.69 -1.64 -34.95
C THR A 577 -3.32 -1.49 -36.44
N VAL A 578 -4.29 -1.45 -37.36
CA VAL A 578 -4.04 -1.22 -38.80
C VAL A 578 -3.49 0.18 -39.07
N LYS A 579 -3.95 1.20 -38.33
CA LYS A 579 -3.39 2.56 -38.40
C LYS A 579 -1.94 2.60 -37.90
N ALA A 580 -1.59 1.85 -36.86
CA ALA A 580 -0.22 1.72 -36.38
C ALA A 580 0.66 1.06 -37.46
N LEU A 581 0.27 -0.11 -37.98
CA LEU A 581 0.97 -0.80 -39.08
C LEU A 581 1.15 0.11 -40.32
N SER A 582 0.10 0.81 -40.75
CA SER A 582 0.15 1.77 -41.85
C SER A 582 1.13 2.92 -41.60
N THR A 583 1.34 3.30 -40.35
CA THR A 583 2.27 4.37 -39.96
C THR A 583 3.72 3.86 -39.89
N ILE A 584 3.94 2.67 -39.31
CA ILE A 584 5.25 2.00 -39.29
C ILE A 584 5.75 1.78 -40.74
N HIS A 585 4.87 1.30 -41.63
CA HIS A 585 5.19 1.01 -43.03
C HIS A 585 5.65 2.24 -43.83
N LYS A 586 5.22 3.45 -43.46
CA LYS A 586 5.67 4.70 -44.11
C LYS A 586 7.13 5.04 -43.84
N ILE A 587 7.65 4.64 -42.67
CA ILE A 587 9.08 4.80 -42.33
C ILE A 587 9.88 3.58 -42.80
N TYR A 588 9.30 2.39 -42.71
CA TYR A 588 9.93 1.12 -43.05
C TYR A 588 9.06 0.31 -44.02
N PRO A 589 9.18 0.51 -45.35
CA PRO A 589 8.38 -0.21 -46.34
C PRO A 589 8.49 -1.75 -46.25
N ASN A 590 9.66 -2.24 -45.84
CA ASN A 590 9.93 -3.68 -45.65
C ASN A 590 9.58 -4.19 -44.24
N MET A 591 8.84 -3.43 -43.41
CA MET A 591 8.57 -3.79 -42.00
C MET A 591 7.98 -5.20 -41.80
N VAL A 592 7.30 -5.75 -42.81
CA VAL A 592 6.65 -7.08 -42.75
C VAL A 592 7.67 -8.24 -42.78
N THR A 593 8.87 -8.02 -43.32
CA THR A 593 10.02 -8.95 -43.17
C THR A 593 10.97 -8.53 -42.05
N ASP A 594 11.03 -7.22 -41.77
CA ASP A 594 12.13 -6.67 -40.99
C ASP A 594 11.76 -6.46 -39.52
N TYR A 595 10.53 -6.02 -39.21
CA TYR A 595 10.15 -5.58 -37.85
C TYR A 595 8.90 -6.26 -37.28
N LEU A 596 8.24 -7.16 -38.03
CA LEU A 596 7.20 -8.04 -37.51
C LEU A 596 7.80 -9.44 -37.20
N ASN A 597 7.67 -9.88 -35.95
CA ASN A 597 7.99 -11.25 -35.53
C ASN A 597 6.70 -12.04 -35.20
N ASP A 598 6.83 -13.29 -34.76
CA ASP A 598 5.67 -14.15 -34.45
C ASP A 598 4.79 -13.55 -33.34
N ASP A 599 5.39 -12.88 -32.34
CA ASP A 599 4.62 -12.13 -31.34
C ASP A 599 3.85 -10.96 -31.97
N SER A 600 4.44 -10.19 -32.90
CA SER A 600 3.72 -9.14 -33.64
C SER A 600 2.49 -9.73 -34.35
N ILE A 601 2.66 -10.86 -35.04
CA ILE A 601 1.56 -11.55 -35.74
C ILE A 601 0.49 -12.01 -34.75
N ASN A 602 0.88 -12.60 -33.61
CA ASN A 602 -0.05 -13.01 -32.56
C ASN A 602 -0.84 -11.83 -31.98
N ILE A 603 -0.20 -10.67 -31.75
CA ILE A 603 -0.87 -9.46 -31.27
C ILE A 603 -1.87 -8.93 -32.31
N ILE A 604 -1.47 -8.85 -33.58
CA ILE A 604 -2.34 -8.41 -34.69
C ILE A 604 -3.58 -9.32 -34.81
N LEU A 605 -3.40 -10.63 -34.69
CA LEU A 605 -4.49 -11.61 -34.78
C LEU A 605 -5.43 -11.60 -33.55
N ASN A 606 -4.91 -11.33 -32.34
CA ASN A 606 -5.76 -11.12 -31.17
C ASN A 606 -6.60 -9.83 -31.30
N SER A 607 -6.00 -8.74 -31.80
CA SER A 607 -6.72 -7.48 -32.05
C SER A 607 -7.81 -7.64 -33.12
N LEU A 608 -7.54 -8.43 -34.16
CA LEU A 608 -8.49 -8.84 -35.18
C LEU A 608 -9.66 -9.66 -34.59
N ALA A 609 -9.35 -10.69 -33.79
CA ALA A 609 -10.33 -11.62 -33.21
C ALA A 609 -11.43 -10.94 -32.38
N ASN A 610 -11.09 -9.80 -31.76
CA ASN A 610 -12.00 -9.02 -30.92
C ASN A 610 -12.89 -8.04 -31.72
N SER A 611 -12.47 -7.61 -32.92
CA SER A 611 -13.05 -6.45 -33.64
C SER A 611 -14.33 -6.74 -34.44
N ASN A 612 -15.28 -5.81 -34.43
CA ASN A 612 -16.53 -5.88 -35.21
C ASN A 612 -16.34 -5.64 -36.72
N SER A 613 -15.12 -5.31 -37.17
CA SER A 613 -14.82 -4.92 -38.55
C SER A 613 -13.50 -5.54 -39.03
N ALA A 614 -13.45 -6.87 -39.07
CA ALA A 614 -12.22 -7.60 -39.39
C ALA A 614 -12.42 -8.94 -40.13
N LYS A 615 -13.58 -9.18 -40.79
CA LYS A 615 -13.82 -10.35 -41.64
C LYS A 615 -12.91 -10.35 -42.87
N ILE A 616 -12.96 -9.31 -43.69
CA ILE A 616 -12.17 -9.16 -44.92
C ILE A 616 -10.68 -9.12 -44.56
N SER A 617 -10.35 -8.38 -43.51
CA SER A 617 -9.04 -8.35 -42.89
C SER A 617 -8.54 -9.76 -42.48
N SER A 618 -9.43 -10.62 -41.96
CA SER A 618 -9.09 -12.00 -41.58
C SER A 618 -8.75 -12.86 -42.80
N PHE A 619 -9.50 -12.74 -43.90
CA PHE A 619 -9.20 -13.47 -45.14
C PHE A 619 -7.86 -13.05 -45.75
N LEU A 620 -7.53 -11.75 -45.75
CA LEU A 620 -6.24 -11.26 -46.25
C LEU A 620 -5.07 -11.80 -45.42
N LEU A 621 -5.13 -11.68 -44.09
CA LEU A 621 -4.07 -12.17 -43.19
C LEU A 621 -3.98 -13.71 -43.19
N PHE A 622 -5.11 -14.41 -43.34
CA PHE A 622 -5.13 -15.86 -43.56
C PHE A 622 -4.39 -16.25 -44.84
N LYS A 623 -4.72 -15.64 -45.99
CA LYS A 623 -4.03 -15.91 -47.27
C LYS A 623 -2.52 -15.70 -47.14
N TYR A 624 -2.10 -14.64 -46.45
CA TYR A 624 -0.68 -14.33 -46.22
C TYR A 624 0.05 -15.41 -45.40
N LEU A 625 -0.50 -15.82 -44.25
CA LEU A 625 0.11 -16.83 -43.38
C LEU A 625 0.02 -18.25 -43.97
N HIS A 626 -1.11 -18.60 -44.59
CA HIS A 626 -1.33 -19.90 -45.23
C HIS A 626 -0.43 -20.08 -46.47
N LYS A 627 -0.19 -19.02 -47.26
CA LYS A 627 0.83 -19.02 -48.35
C LYS A 627 2.25 -19.27 -47.82
N LYS A 628 2.53 -18.88 -46.57
CA LYS A 628 3.80 -19.16 -45.87
C LYS A 628 3.80 -20.52 -45.13
N LYS A 629 2.66 -21.22 -45.04
CA LYS A 629 2.42 -22.41 -44.19
C LYS A 629 2.65 -22.19 -42.69
N ASN A 630 2.47 -20.95 -42.21
CA ASN A 630 2.70 -20.54 -40.82
C ASN A 630 1.37 -20.22 -40.10
N VAL A 631 0.40 -21.15 -40.10
CA VAL A 631 -0.90 -20.96 -39.42
C VAL A 631 -1.05 -21.96 -38.28
N THR A 632 -1.19 -21.46 -37.05
CA THR A 632 -1.36 -22.28 -35.82
C THR A 632 -2.83 -22.51 -35.46
N HIS A 633 -3.13 -23.46 -34.56
CA HIS A 633 -4.48 -23.61 -33.98
C HIS A 633 -5.00 -22.29 -33.36
N ASP A 634 -4.16 -21.55 -32.64
CA ASP A 634 -4.55 -20.26 -32.05
C ASP A 634 -4.75 -19.16 -33.12
N HIS A 635 -4.04 -19.20 -34.26
CA HIS A 635 -4.33 -18.31 -35.39
C HIS A 635 -5.69 -18.61 -36.00
N TYR A 636 -6.03 -19.88 -36.21
CA TYR A 636 -7.38 -20.27 -36.66
C TYR A 636 -8.47 -19.89 -35.64
N ARG A 637 -8.21 -20.02 -34.34
CA ARG A 637 -9.12 -19.50 -33.29
C ARG A 637 -9.36 -18.00 -33.46
N CYS A 638 -8.32 -17.22 -33.72
CA CYS A 638 -8.45 -15.78 -33.99
C CYS A 638 -9.25 -15.47 -35.26
N PHE A 639 -8.96 -16.13 -36.38
CA PHE A 639 -9.68 -15.94 -37.64
C PHE A 639 -11.16 -16.32 -37.52
N ILE A 640 -11.47 -17.47 -36.93
CA ILE A 640 -12.85 -17.91 -36.69
C ILE A 640 -13.56 -16.92 -35.75
N SER A 641 -12.92 -16.47 -34.67
CA SER A 641 -13.51 -15.48 -33.76
C SER A 641 -13.87 -14.16 -34.47
N ALA A 642 -13.01 -13.67 -35.37
CA ALA A 642 -13.25 -12.44 -36.13
C ALA A 642 -14.44 -12.55 -37.08
N ILE A 643 -14.68 -13.72 -37.70
CA ILE A 643 -15.82 -13.90 -38.61
C ILE A 643 -17.16 -14.12 -37.91
N LEU A 644 -17.19 -14.48 -36.61
CA LEU A 644 -18.41 -14.70 -35.82
C LEU A 644 -19.11 -13.38 -35.41
N ARG A 645 -19.46 -12.58 -36.44
CA ARG A 645 -20.05 -11.23 -36.42
C ARG A 645 -21.00 -11.09 -37.62
N GLY A 646 -22.14 -10.41 -37.48
CA GLY A 646 -23.16 -10.26 -38.55
C GLY A 646 -23.63 -11.61 -39.09
N ASP A 647 -23.84 -11.72 -40.41
CA ASP A 647 -23.92 -13.03 -41.06
C ASP A 647 -22.53 -13.64 -41.23
N PHE A 648 -22.34 -14.85 -40.71
CA PHE A 648 -21.04 -15.52 -40.62
C PHE A 648 -21.02 -16.91 -41.29
N HIS A 649 -22.13 -17.40 -41.82
CA HIS A 649 -22.31 -18.82 -42.14
C HIS A 649 -21.28 -19.35 -43.14
N ASP A 650 -21.17 -18.73 -44.31
CA ASP A 650 -20.22 -19.16 -45.35
C ASP A 650 -18.76 -18.88 -44.95
N CYS A 651 -18.53 -17.83 -44.15
CA CYS A 651 -17.21 -17.53 -43.58
C CYS A 651 -16.73 -18.62 -42.63
N LEU A 652 -17.63 -19.11 -41.77
CA LEU A 652 -17.35 -20.18 -40.82
C LEU A 652 -17.10 -21.52 -41.54
N GLN A 653 -17.89 -21.84 -42.56
CA GLN A 653 -17.69 -23.03 -43.41
C GLN A 653 -16.30 -23.01 -44.07
N PHE A 654 -15.88 -21.87 -44.66
CA PHE A 654 -14.56 -21.74 -45.27
C PHE A 654 -13.42 -21.95 -44.27
N PHE A 655 -13.46 -21.27 -43.11
CA PHE A 655 -12.38 -21.37 -42.14
C PHE A 655 -12.30 -22.76 -41.47
N LEU A 656 -13.45 -23.40 -41.22
CA LEU A 656 -13.48 -24.77 -40.70
C LEU A 656 -12.99 -25.79 -41.74
N TYR A 657 -13.26 -25.62 -43.04
CA TYR A 657 -12.70 -26.49 -44.08
C TYR A 657 -11.17 -26.47 -44.05
N ASN A 658 -10.57 -25.28 -44.18
CA ASN A 658 -9.11 -25.13 -44.21
C ASN A 658 -8.48 -25.63 -42.90
N TYR A 659 -9.09 -25.34 -41.74
CA TYR A 659 -8.65 -25.84 -40.44
C TYR A 659 -8.62 -27.38 -40.37
N LEU A 660 -9.70 -28.06 -40.80
CA LEU A 660 -9.77 -29.51 -40.76
C LEU A 660 -8.82 -30.17 -41.76
N VAL A 661 -8.52 -29.51 -42.89
CA VAL A 661 -7.50 -29.97 -43.85
C VAL A 661 -6.10 -29.86 -43.25
N ASP A 662 -5.71 -28.69 -42.73
CA ASP A 662 -4.37 -28.44 -42.17
C ASP A 662 -4.03 -29.34 -40.97
N TYR A 663 -5.04 -29.65 -40.13
CA TYR A 663 -4.87 -30.41 -38.89
C TYR A 663 -5.38 -31.86 -38.93
N GLY A 664 -5.70 -32.41 -40.11
CA GLY A 664 -6.19 -33.79 -40.24
C GLY A 664 -7.44 -34.06 -39.38
N GLY A 665 -8.37 -33.11 -39.38
CA GLY A 665 -9.58 -33.16 -38.56
C GLY A 665 -9.36 -33.05 -37.05
N ILE A 666 -8.14 -32.85 -36.53
CA ILE A 666 -7.88 -32.69 -35.09
C ILE A 666 -8.37 -31.32 -34.63
N ILE A 667 -9.39 -31.29 -33.77
CA ILE A 667 -10.04 -30.05 -33.30
C ILE A 667 -9.54 -29.67 -31.91
N ASP A 668 -8.95 -28.47 -31.80
CA ASP A 668 -8.51 -27.91 -30.53
C ASP A 668 -9.70 -27.64 -29.58
N PRO A 669 -9.58 -27.92 -28.26
CA PRO A 669 -10.67 -27.71 -27.30
C PRO A 669 -11.19 -26.28 -27.23
N LYS A 670 -10.35 -25.25 -27.40
CA LYS A 670 -10.79 -23.83 -27.40
C LYS A 670 -11.65 -23.53 -28.61
N ILE A 671 -11.31 -24.09 -29.78
CA ILE A 671 -12.11 -23.95 -31.00
C ILE A 671 -13.45 -24.67 -30.81
N MET A 672 -13.45 -25.91 -30.31
CA MET A 672 -14.69 -26.63 -30.01
C MET A 672 -15.59 -25.86 -29.02
N GLN A 673 -15.03 -25.34 -27.92
CA GLN A 673 -15.75 -24.52 -26.94
C GLN A 673 -16.34 -23.26 -27.57
N MET A 674 -15.59 -22.57 -28.45
CA MET A 674 -16.07 -21.40 -29.18
C MET A 674 -17.26 -21.74 -30.09
N LEU A 675 -17.20 -22.85 -30.83
CA LEU A 675 -18.31 -23.32 -31.67
C LEU A 675 -19.55 -23.70 -30.85
N GLN A 676 -19.35 -24.34 -29.68
CA GLN A 676 -20.42 -24.70 -28.74
C GLN A 676 -21.04 -23.48 -28.04
N SER A 677 -20.35 -22.34 -27.98
CA SER A 677 -20.84 -21.10 -27.36
C SER A 677 -21.78 -20.27 -28.25
N LEU A 678 -22.01 -20.69 -29.51
CA LEU A 678 -22.87 -19.99 -30.45
C LEU A 678 -24.36 -20.22 -30.15
N PRO A 679 -25.24 -19.20 -30.28
CA PRO A 679 -26.67 -19.37 -30.03
C PRO A 679 -27.32 -20.38 -30.99
N SER A 680 -28.04 -21.36 -30.44
CA SER A 680 -28.72 -22.42 -31.19
C SER A 680 -29.62 -21.88 -32.30
N ASP A 681 -30.37 -20.80 -32.03
CA ASP A 681 -31.35 -20.24 -32.95
C ASP A 681 -30.67 -19.62 -34.19
N VAL A 682 -29.53 -18.96 -33.96
CA VAL A 682 -28.68 -18.37 -35.01
C VAL A 682 -27.93 -19.45 -35.80
N ILE A 683 -27.59 -20.59 -35.20
CA ILE A 683 -27.09 -21.77 -35.93
C ILE A 683 -28.20 -22.38 -36.80
N GLN A 684 -29.41 -22.53 -36.26
CA GLN A 684 -30.55 -23.15 -36.94
C GLN A 684 -31.07 -22.31 -38.11
N SER A 685 -30.76 -21.00 -38.17
CA SER A 685 -31.01 -20.16 -39.35
C SER A 685 -30.28 -20.65 -40.62
N SER A 686 -29.31 -21.57 -40.50
CA SER A 686 -28.60 -22.20 -41.61
C SER A 686 -28.49 -23.71 -41.42
N ALA A 687 -29.27 -24.46 -42.21
CA ALA A 687 -29.28 -25.93 -42.16
C ALA A 687 -27.91 -26.55 -42.48
N SER A 688 -27.12 -25.92 -43.36
CA SER A 688 -25.76 -26.31 -43.71
C SER A 688 -24.78 -26.09 -42.55
N THR A 689 -24.78 -24.90 -41.93
CA THR A 689 -23.94 -24.61 -40.76
C THR A 689 -24.30 -25.50 -39.57
N SER A 690 -25.60 -25.67 -39.28
CA SER A 690 -26.10 -26.56 -38.23
C SER A 690 -25.58 -27.98 -38.41
N SER A 691 -25.73 -28.53 -39.63
CA SER A 691 -25.27 -29.89 -39.94
C SER A 691 -23.75 -30.04 -39.91
N LEU A 692 -22.99 -29.01 -40.29
CA LEU A 692 -21.53 -28.97 -40.17
C LEU A 692 -21.09 -29.05 -38.70
N LEU A 693 -21.74 -28.30 -37.81
CA LEU A 693 -21.45 -28.36 -36.38
C LEU A 693 -21.84 -29.71 -35.77
N THR A 694 -22.94 -30.33 -36.19
CA THR A 694 -23.31 -31.71 -35.79
C THR A 694 -22.27 -32.73 -36.23
N PHE A 695 -21.83 -32.70 -37.50
CA PHE A 695 -20.77 -33.57 -38.03
C PHE A 695 -19.47 -33.45 -37.21
N ILE A 696 -19.04 -32.22 -36.93
CA ILE A 696 -17.88 -31.91 -36.07
C ILE A 696 -18.05 -32.48 -34.64
N GLN A 697 -19.22 -32.29 -34.03
CA GLN A 697 -19.49 -32.78 -32.68
C GLN A 697 -19.53 -34.31 -32.61
N ASP A 698 -20.18 -34.98 -33.55
CA ASP A 698 -20.36 -36.44 -33.47
C ASP A 698 -19.05 -37.19 -33.75
N ARG A 699 -18.22 -36.69 -34.68
CA ARG A 699 -16.87 -37.23 -34.90
C ARG A 699 -15.95 -37.05 -33.70
N THR A 700 -16.06 -35.94 -32.96
CA THR A 700 -15.27 -35.73 -31.74
C THR A 700 -15.78 -36.55 -30.54
N LYS A 701 -17.10 -36.75 -30.37
CA LYS A 701 -17.70 -37.66 -29.37
C LYS A 701 -17.25 -39.12 -29.56
N ILE A 702 -17.07 -39.57 -30.81
CA ILE A 702 -16.58 -40.93 -31.09
C ILE A 702 -15.16 -41.13 -30.51
N LYS A 703 -14.29 -40.10 -30.60
CA LYS A 703 -12.92 -40.17 -30.09
C LYS A 703 -12.82 -40.03 -28.56
N SER A 704 -13.74 -39.34 -27.87
CA SER A 704 -13.74 -39.35 -26.39
C SER A 704 -14.00 -40.73 -25.79
N ASN A 705 -14.63 -41.63 -26.56
CA ASN A 705 -14.91 -43.01 -26.16
C ASN A 705 -13.84 -44.01 -26.63
N GLN A 706 -12.79 -43.55 -27.33
CA GLN A 706 -11.72 -44.39 -27.89
C GLN A 706 -10.34 -43.78 -27.61
N GLN A 707 -9.63 -44.33 -26.62
CA GLN A 707 -8.35 -43.82 -26.10
C GLN A 707 -7.15 -44.03 -27.05
N VAL A 708 -7.19 -43.45 -28.26
CA VAL A 708 -6.07 -43.45 -29.22
C VAL A 708 -5.82 -42.02 -29.70
N SER A 709 -4.78 -41.39 -29.18
CA SER A 709 -4.55 -39.94 -29.34
C SER A 709 -4.15 -39.52 -30.77
N ASN A 710 -3.31 -40.29 -31.46
CA ASN A 710 -2.47 -39.77 -32.55
C ASN A 710 -2.98 -39.99 -33.99
N TYR A 711 -4.23 -40.42 -34.19
CA TYR A 711 -4.84 -40.50 -35.54
C TYR A 711 -5.78 -39.32 -35.84
N PRO A 712 -5.91 -38.90 -37.12
CA PRO A 712 -6.86 -37.89 -37.56
C PRO A 712 -8.29 -38.24 -37.13
N VAL A 713 -9.06 -37.24 -36.69
CA VAL A 713 -10.43 -37.46 -36.17
C VAL A 713 -11.46 -37.55 -37.31
N ILE A 714 -11.12 -36.95 -38.45
CA ILE A 714 -11.89 -36.95 -39.69
C ILE A 714 -10.87 -37.06 -40.81
N SER A 715 -11.02 -38.03 -41.71
CA SER A 715 -10.13 -38.18 -42.87
C SER A 715 -10.36 -37.08 -43.91
N LEU A 716 -9.35 -36.79 -44.73
CA LEU A 716 -9.46 -35.80 -45.81
C LEU A 716 -10.58 -36.15 -46.80
N ASP A 717 -10.78 -37.45 -47.07
CA ASP A 717 -11.85 -37.93 -47.94
C ASP A 717 -13.24 -37.74 -47.30
N GLU A 718 -13.41 -37.96 -46.00
CA GLU A 718 -14.65 -37.67 -45.28
C GLU A 718 -14.96 -36.16 -45.23
N ILE A 719 -13.95 -35.30 -45.09
CA ILE A 719 -14.10 -33.83 -45.16
C ILE A 719 -14.60 -33.44 -46.57
N ASN A 720 -13.91 -33.91 -47.61
CA ASN A 720 -14.26 -33.61 -49.00
C ASN A 720 -15.64 -34.16 -49.39
N GLU A 721 -15.99 -35.37 -48.94
CA GLU A 721 -17.30 -35.95 -49.17
C GLU A 721 -18.41 -35.16 -48.45
N PHE A 722 -18.21 -34.79 -47.18
CA PHE A 722 -19.20 -34.00 -46.45
C PHE A 722 -19.46 -32.64 -47.11
N TRP A 723 -18.41 -31.89 -47.47
CA TRP A 723 -18.55 -30.61 -48.19
C TRP A 723 -19.27 -30.77 -49.53
N ARG A 724 -18.95 -31.84 -50.28
CA ARG A 724 -19.62 -32.17 -51.56
C ARG A 724 -21.11 -32.49 -51.38
N LEU A 725 -21.45 -33.37 -50.43
CA LEU A 725 -22.83 -33.79 -50.18
C LEU A 725 -23.71 -32.63 -49.71
N MET A 726 -23.17 -31.81 -48.81
CA MET A 726 -23.87 -30.67 -48.21
C MET A 726 -23.79 -29.40 -49.09
N LYS A 727 -23.17 -29.48 -50.27
CA LYS A 727 -22.98 -28.39 -51.25
C LYS A 727 -22.29 -27.14 -50.68
N LEU A 728 -21.41 -27.33 -49.71
CA LEU A 728 -20.68 -26.26 -49.05
C LEU A 728 -19.57 -25.73 -49.96
N SER A 729 -19.40 -24.40 -50.00
CA SER A 729 -18.26 -23.80 -50.67
C SER A 729 -16.98 -23.99 -49.83
N HIS A 730 -15.93 -24.52 -50.46
CA HIS A 730 -14.54 -24.38 -49.98
C HIS A 730 -13.81 -23.21 -50.67
N GLN A 731 -14.45 -22.51 -51.61
CA GLN A 731 -13.93 -21.30 -52.22
C GLN A 731 -14.16 -20.08 -51.32
N GLU A 732 -13.37 -19.04 -51.53
CA GLU A 732 -13.42 -17.78 -50.77
C GLU A 732 -14.85 -17.20 -50.69
N PRO A 733 -15.45 -17.09 -49.50
CA PRO A 733 -16.84 -16.72 -49.33
C PRO A 733 -17.05 -15.23 -49.60
N TYR A 734 -18.23 -14.87 -50.07
CA TYR A 734 -18.61 -13.47 -50.26
C TYR A 734 -18.82 -12.76 -48.91
N VAL A 735 -18.44 -11.48 -48.79
CA VAL A 735 -18.53 -10.72 -47.53
C VAL A 735 -19.23 -9.37 -47.76
N GLY A 736 -20.56 -9.37 -47.64
CA GLY A 736 -21.39 -8.15 -47.63
C GLY A 736 -21.74 -7.67 -46.20
N ASP A 737 -22.42 -6.52 -46.10
CA ASP A 737 -22.83 -5.89 -44.83
C ASP A 737 -24.04 -6.56 -44.13
N ALA A 738 -24.28 -7.84 -44.42
CA ALA A 738 -25.39 -8.61 -43.88
C ALA A 738 -25.23 -8.82 -42.37
N ASN A 739 -26.28 -8.50 -41.62
CA ASN A 739 -26.35 -8.61 -40.17
C ASN A 739 -27.61 -9.39 -39.76
N ILE A 740 -27.45 -10.44 -38.95
CA ILE A 740 -28.56 -11.25 -38.44
C ILE A 740 -29.21 -10.48 -37.28
N ALA A 741 -30.49 -10.13 -37.41
CA ALA A 741 -31.19 -9.22 -36.49
C ALA A 741 -31.19 -9.65 -35.01
N GLU A 742 -31.18 -10.96 -34.75
CA GLU A 742 -31.19 -11.53 -33.40
C GLU A 742 -29.77 -11.73 -32.82
N PHE A 743 -28.73 -11.57 -33.63
CA PHE A 743 -27.35 -11.85 -33.24
C PHE A 743 -26.64 -10.58 -32.72
N LYS A 744 -26.44 -10.51 -31.40
CA LYS A 744 -25.85 -9.37 -30.67
C LYS A 744 -24.48 -8.88 -31.18
N ARG A 745 -23.76 -9.69 -31.96
CA ARG A 745 -22.43 -9.41 -32.49
C ARG A 745 -22.53 -8.82 -33.90
N MET A 746 -22.84 -7.52 -34.02
CA MET A 746 -22.92 -6.86 -35.34
C MET A 746 -21.56 -6.81 -36.06
N TYR A 747 -21.61 -6.80 -37.39
CA TYR A 747 -20.49 -6.57 -38.31
C TYR A 747 -20.61 -5.17 -38.93
N ASN A 748 -19.49 -4.45 -39.01
CA ASN A 748 -19.42 -3.11 -39.59
C ASN A 748 -18.57 -3.14 -40.88
N HIS A 749 -19.20 -3.34 -42.05
CA HIS A 749 -18.48 -3.58 -43.31
C HIS A 749 -17.55 -2.43 -43.75
N SER A 750 -17.99 -1.18 -43.64
CA SER A 750 -17.28 0.00 -44.15
C SER A 750 -15.90 0.23 -43.51
N PHE A 751 -15.75 -0.09 -42.22
CA PHE A 751 -14.47 -0.02 -41.53
C PHE A 751 -13.53 -1.16 -41.96
N ASP A 752 -14.06 -2.37 -42.17
CA ASP A 752 -13.27 -3.54 -42.57
C ASP A 752 -12.75 -3.41 -44.00
N VAL A 753 -13.56 -2.91 -44.95
CA VAL A 753 -13.10 -2.63 -46.32
C VAL A 753 -11.93 -1.63 -46.32
N ARG A 754 -12.06 -0.53 -45.56
CA ARG A 754 -10.99 0.47 -45.40
C ARG A 754 -9.72 -0.16 -44.82
N ASP A 755 -9.85 -0.95 -43.76
CA ASP A 755 -8.72 -1.53 -43.05
C ASP A 755 -8.06 -2.66 -43.86
N ALA A 756 -8.85 -3.43 -44.59
CA ALA A 756 -8.41 -4.42 -45.58
C ALA A 756 -7.62 -3.81 -46.73
N HIS A 757 -8.00 -2.63 -47.25
CA HIS A 757 -7.20 -1.92 -48.26
C HIS A 757 -5.82 -1.52 -47.71
N TYR A 758 -5.75 -1.00 -46.48
CA TYR A 758 -4.45 -0.70 -45.85
C TYR A 758 -3.61 -1.97 -45.65
N LEU A 759 -4.20 -3.06 -45.15
CA LEU A 759 -3.49 -4.35 -45.00
C LEU A 759 -3.01 -4.92 -46.35
N SER A 760 -3.81 -4.79 -47.41
CA SER A 760 -3.42 -5.23 -48.77
C SER A 760 -2.15 -4.51 -49.24
N TYR A 761 -2.07 -3.20 -49.00
CA TYR A 761 -0.88 -2.39 -49.30
C TYR A 761 0.32 -2.79 -48.44
N ILE A 762 0.16 -2.84 -47.10
CA ILE A 762 1.24 -3.13 -46.14
C ILE A 762 1.87 -4.51 -46.36
N PHE A 763 1.04 -5.54 -46.59
CA PHE A 763 1.47 -6.93 -46.78
C PHE A 763 1.70 -7.31 -48.26
N GLN A 764 1.58 -6.35 -49.19
CA GLN A 764 1.75 -6.55 -50.64
C GLN A 764 0.88 -7.69 -51.20
N LEU A 765 -0.40 -7.69 -50.80
CA LEU A 765 -1.41 -8.67 -51.20
C LEU A 765 -2.30 -8.11 -52.32
N PRO A 766 -2.89 -8.97 -53.17
CA PRO A 766 -3.99 -8.54 -54.04
C PRO A 766 -5.15 -8.02 -53.20
N VAL A 767 -5.84 -7.01 -53.73
CA VAL A 767 -7.05 -6.44 -53.11
C VAL A 767 -8.14 -7.52 -53.02
N TYR A 768 -9.02 -7.39 -52.01
CA TYR A 768 -10.14 -8.30 -51.86
C TYR A 768 -11.30 -7.92 -52.78
N ASP A 769 -11.28 -8.41 -54.01
CA ASP A 769 -12.21 -8.01 -55.08
C ASP A 769 -13.66 -8.56 -54.91
N ARG A 770 -13.94 -9.33 -53.86
CA ARG A 770 -15.28 -9.93 -53.57
C ARG A 770 -16.10 -9.07 -52.58
N VAL A 771 -16.25 -7.78 -52.88
CA VAL A 771 -16.96 -6.77 -52.06
C VAL A 771 -18.10 -6.13 -52.86
N SER A 772 -19.28 -5.93 -52.26
CA SER A 772 -20.29 -5.01 -52.81
C SER A 772 -19.96 -3.56 -52.50
N LEU A 773 -19.80 -2.75 -53.53
CA LEU A 773 -20.07 -1.32 -53.46
C LEU A 773 -21.55 -1.10 -53.80
N GLN A 774 -22.40 -1.03 -52.77
CA GLN A 774 -23.80 -0.60 -52.83
C GLN A 774 -24.07 0.41 -51.71
#